data_AF-A0A1V2MFC9-F1
#
_entry.id   AF-A0A1V2MFC9-F1
#
_cell.length_a   1.000
_cell.length_b   1.000
_cell.length_c   1.000
_cell.angle_alpha   90.00
_cell.angle_beta   90.00
_cell.angle_gamma   90.00
#
_symmetry.space_group_name_H-M   'P 1'
#
loop_
_entity.id
_entity.type
_entity.pdbx_description
1 polymer ?
#
loop_
_entity_poly.entity_id
_entity_poly.type
_entity_poly.pdbx_seq_one_letter_code
_entity_poly.pdbx_strand_id
1 'polypeptide(L)'
;MSVVIQQMIAADSSGIIFTADPISGNRNIISIDAGFGLGDALVRGTVSPDIYKYNKRLHKIVSQHIAVKMNAVVCDHHGGIMDTDLDANQSTMHVLSDEHIHKLVSYALKLENYYGAPQDIEWCIDSGEIYILQTRSITSLFPLPSKSPSLEDPHLNVFISLNHIQMMTAPISPLGQDSLKLFFRTSNTSIENYDPPFLSSAGGRLYIDVTSFLSTKLGRKFFPSMTSNMDINLGHSLEYLIKTQGHRIKGNIKSKPFLKIASPVISKGLKNFFFEDTSTMVEQANLLIEQKIAELEQLYLLKCSHKEKLEYIFNNNNSFLDYAFTQLIPKIIPGIIAMKKLAKLEKKLLDSQTYTNEISKGLEGNVTTLLGLWMGDLADMARSKPILINLLTNPNYATLFDRVNKLNDNYKDFKDSFNNFITKYGARAAGEIDIATKRWADDPETVAKSIMDLVETSKNGDHRKNFDIVVRHAKAMEKAFIEVVRMKYGDRKANKIAKLTKKFRDCMPLREHHKFLMIHYLKYSRRIYMQIAQDLVNSGRLDDPEDIFYIGFLELYNLVDTTQPFQNLVNRRKEKYQHFEKLKPPVLMTSEGEIITAKNLNNNLPPNALPGMAVSSGIIEGIAHVVLDPVGAKIQPGEILIAPYTDPGWTTLFINASGLVMEIGGLLTHGTVVAREYGIPAVVGIHDATTLIKTGQLIRVNANEGYVEILD
;
A
#
# COMPACT_ATOMS: atom_id res chain seq x y z
N MET A 1 -29.53 -11.67 -26.51
CA MET A 1 -29.16 -13.02 -26.03
C MET A 1 -28.86 -13.86 -27.24
N SER A 2 -27.71 -14.52 -27.28
CA SER A 2 -27.32 -15.43 -28.36
C SER A 2 -27.33 -16.86 -27.81
N VAL A 3 -27.82 -17.82 -28.59
CA VAL A 3 -27.86 -19.23 -28.20
C VAL A 3 -26.83 -19.98 -29.04
N VAL A 4 -25.93 -20.70 -28.38
CA VAL A 4 -24.97 -21.60 -29.03
C VAL A 4 -25.60 -22.98 -29.12
N ILE A 5 -25.66 -23.55 -30.32
CA ILE A 5 -26.10 -24.92 -30.55
C ILE A 5 -24.86 -25.71 -31.00
N GLN A 6 -24.39 -26.60 -30.12
CA GLN A 6 -23.20 -27.42 -30.32
C GLN A 6 -23.57 -28.90 -30.22
N GLN A 7 -22.84 -29.75 -30.95
CA GLN A 7 -22.98 -31.20 -30.84
C GLN A 7 -22.63 -31.66 -29.42
N MET A 8 -23.48 -32.49 -28.82
CA MET A 8 -23.24 -33.11 -27.51
C MET A 8 -22.21 -34.23 -27.63
N ILE A 9 -21.22 -34.23 -26.73
CA ILE A 9 -20.19 -35.28 -26.63
C ILE A 9 -20.50 -36.16 -25.41
N ALA A 10 -20.55 -37.48 -25.58
CA ALA A 10 -20.76 -38.43 -24.50
C ALA A 10 -19.44 -38.71 -23.78
N ALA A 11 -18.98 -37.73 -22.99
CA ALA A 11 -17.63 -37.74 -22.43
C ALA A 11 -17.41 -38.83 -21.37
N ASP A 12 -16.30 -39.55 -21.48
CA ASP A 12 -15.76 -40.42 -20.43
C ASP A 12 -15.20 -39.60 -19.27
N SER A 13 -14.59 -38.46 -19.59
CA SER A 13 -14.06 -37.50 -18.63
C SER A 13 -14.08 -36.09 -19.19
N SER A 14 -14.14 -35.12 -18.29
CA SER A 14 -14.20 -33.71 -18.67
C SER A 14 -13.59 -32.84 -17.59
N GLY A 15 -13.35 -31.58 -17.93
CA GLY A 15 -12.70 -30.69 -17.01
C GLY A 15 -12.39 -29.33 -17.57
N ILE A 16 -11.57 -28.63 -16.79
CA ILE A 16 -11.14 -27.26 -17.06
C ILE A 16 -9.61 -27.25 -17.06
N ILE A 17 -9.00 -26.56 -18.02
CA ILE A 17 -7.57 -26.30 -18.06
C ILE A 17 -7.32 -24.80 -18.07
N PHE A 18 -6.61 -24.33 -17.05
CA PHE A 18 -6.13 -22.96 -16.94
C PHE A 18 -4.67 -22.91 -17.38
N THR A 19 -4.36 -22.09 -18.38
CA THR A 19 -2.98 -21.96 -18.87
C THR A 19 -2.08 -21.16 -17.93
N ALA A 20 -2.64 -20.55 -16.88
CA ALA A 20 -1.90 -19.98 -15.76
C ALA A 20 -2.57 -20.40 -14.45
N ASP A 21 -1.81 -20.56 -13.37
CA ASP A 21 -2.38 -21.01 -12.09
C ASP A 21 -3.34 -19.96 -11.53
N PRO A 22 -4.65 -20.26 -11.39
CA PRO A 22 -5.65 -19.28 -10.99
C PRO A 22 -5.49 -18.84 -9.53
N ILE A 23 -4.76 -19.61 -8.71
CA ILE A 23 -4.54 -19.32 -7.28
C ILE A 23 -3.30 -18.44 -7.10
N SER A 24 -2.12 -18.91 -7.53
CA SER A 24 -0.87 -18.17 -7.35
C SER A 24 -0.66 -17.06 -8.38
N GLY A 25 -1.34 -17.13 -9.53
CA GLY A 25 -1.09 -16.24 -10.67
C GLY A 25 0.15 -16.60 -11.50
N ASN A 26 0.84 -17.70 -11.18
CA ASN A 26 2.04 -18.13 -11.90
C ASN A 26 1.70 -18.56 -13.35
N ARG A 27 2.20 -17.80 -14.32
CA ARG A 27 1.95 -18.01 -15.75
C ARG A 27 2.76 -19.14 -16.38
N ASN A 28 3.71 -19.71 -15.64
CA ASN A 28 4.49 -20.89 -16.04
C ASN A 28 3.93 -22.21 -15.47
N ILE A 29 2.82 -22.15 -14.72
CA ILE A 29 2.11 -23.32 -14.20
C ILE A 29 0.73 -23.40 -14.85
N ILE A 30 0.43 -24.53 -15.48
CA ILE A 30 -0.90 -24.90 -15.97
C ILE A 30 -1.60 -25.68 -14.86
N SER A 31 -2.88 -25.38 -14.62
CA SER A 31 -3.76 -26.16 -13.73
C SER A 31 -4.79 -26.92 -14.56
N ILE A 32 -4.97 -28.20 -14.27
CA ILE A 32 -5.99 -29.03 -14.90
C ILE A 32 -6.86 -29.61 -13.81
N ASP A 33 -8.15 -29.31 -13.86
CA ASP A 33 -9.16 -29.89 -13.00
C ASP A 33 -9.94 -30.92 -13.83
N ALA A 34 -10.03 -32.16 -13.36
CA ALA A 34 -10.62 -33.26 -14.12
C ALA A 34 -11.60 -34.09 -13.28
N GLY A 35 -12.73 -34.45 -13.88
CA GLY A 35 -13.75 -35.35 -13.33
C GLY A 35 -14.17 -36.41 -14.34
N PHE A 36 -14.79 -37.48 -13.86
CA PHE A 36 -15.40 -38.49 -14.72
C PHE A 36 -16.75 -38.00 -15.26
N GLY A 37 -17.10 -38.43 -16.48
CA GLY A 37 -18.34 -38.06 -17.14
C GLY A 37 -18.35 -36.62 -17.67
N LEU A 38 -19.55 -36.04 -17.74
CA LEU A 38 -19.84 -34.69 -18.23
C LEU A 38 -19.43 -33.58 -17.24
N GLY A 39 -19.06 -32.42 -17.79
CA GLY A 39 -18.51 -31.30 -17.01
C GLY A 39 -19.52 -30.60 -16.10
N ASP A 40 -20.82 -30.87 -16.28
CA ASP A 40 -21.91 -30.30 -15.50
C ASP A 40 -21.75 -30.58 -13.98
N ALA A 41 -21.23 -31.76 -13.61
CA ALA A 41 -20.95 -32.12 -12.21
C ALA A 41 -19.92 -31.18 -11.53
N LEU A 42 -18.92 -30.75 -12.29
CA LEU A 42 -17.86 -29.84 -11.84
C LEU A 42 -18.39 -28.41 -11.73
N VAL A 43 -19.18 -27.98 -12.71
CA VAL A 43 -19.80 -26.64 -12.72
C VAL A 43 -20.79 -26.48 -11.57
N ARG A 44 -21.55 -27.53 -11.23
CA ARG A 44 -22.47 -27.54 -10.08
C ARG A 44 -21.75 -27.61 -8.73
N GLY A 45 -20.45 -27.91 -8.71
CA GLY A 45 -19.66 -28.08 -7.48
C GLY A 45 -20.06 -29.32 -6.67
N THR A 46 -20.71 -30.29 -7.30
CA THR A 46 -21.20 -31.51 -6.65
C THR A 46 -20.14 -32.61 -6.54
N VAL A 47 -19.02 -32.47 -7.27
CA VAL A 47 -17.89 -33.40 -7.30
C VAL A 47 -16.57 -32.67 -7.01
N SER A 48 -15.66 -33.33 -6.29
CA SER A 48 -14.28 -32.86 -6.11
C SER A 48 -13.40 -33.37 -7.26
N PRO A 49 -12.78 -32.50 -8.09
CA PRO A 49 -11.92 -32.93 -9.19
C PRO A 49 -10.55 -33.44 -8.75
N ASP A 50 -9.93 -34.22 -9.63
CA ASP A 50 -8.47 -34.37 -9.62
C ASP A 50 -7.83 -33.06 -10.09
N ILE A 51 -6.76 -32.63 -9.42
CA ILE A 51 -6.04 -31.41 -9.77
C ILE A 51 -4.61 -31.77 -10.16
N TYR A 52 -4.26 -31.47 -11.40
CA TYR A 52 -2.91 -31.65 -11.94
C TYR A 52 -2.26 -30.29 -12.18
N LYS A 53 -1.01 -30.12 -11.74
CA LYS A 53 -0.19 -28.93 -12.03
C LYS A 53 0.95 -29.30 -12.96
N TYR A 54 1.02 -28.64 -14.11
CA TYR A 54 2.06 -28.84 -15.12
C TYR A 54 2.95 -27.61 -15.25
N ASN A 55 4.28 -27.79 -15.23
CA ASN A 55 5.22 -26.68 -15.39
C ASN A 55 5.64 -26.55 -16.86
N LYS A 56 5.29 -25.42 -17.48
CA LYS A 56 5.56 -25.12 -18.89
C LYS A 56 7.05 -25.18 -19.23
N ARG A 57 7.90 -24.65 -18.36
CA ARG A 57 9.35 -24.59 -18.57
C ARG A 57 10.04 -25.94 -18.41
N LEU A 58 9.65 -26.69 -17.38
CA LEU A 58 10.26 -27.99 -17.08
C LEU A 58 9.66 -29.12 -17.92
N HIS A 59 8.61 -28.84 -18.69
CA HIS A 59 7.84 -29.80 -19.47
C HIS A 59 7.43 -31.05 -18.69
N LYS A 60 6.97 -30.86 -17.44
CA LYS A 60 6.62 -31.97 -16.55
C LYS A 60 5.49 -31.62 -15.59
N ILE A 61 4.81 -32.66 -15.13
CA ILE A 61 3.87 -32.61 -14.02
C ILE A 61 4.65 -32.35 -12.73
N VAL A 62 4.25 -31.35 -11.96
CA VAL A 62 4.92 -30.93 -10.70
C VAL A 62 4.10 -31.21 -9.45
N SER A 63 2.79 -31.43 -9.60
CA SER A 63 1.91 -31.83 -8.50
C SER A 63 0.67 -32.53 -9.06
N GLN A 64 0.17 -33.52 -8.34
CA GLN A 64 -1.08 -34.23 -8.61
C GLN A 64 -1.81 -34.40 -7.29
N HIS A 65 -3.08 -34.01 -7.23
CA HIS A 65 -3.96 -34.22 -6.10
C HIS A 65 -5.18 -35.00 -6.58
N ILE A 66 -5.32 -36.23 -6.10
CA ILE A 66 -6.40 -37.13 -6.50
C ILE A 66 -7.51 -37.05 -5.46
N ALA A 67 -8.68 -36.61 -5.91
CA ALA A 67 -9.85 -36.49 -5.06
C ALA A 67 -10.68 -37.78 -5.07
N VAL A 68 -11.40 -38.02 -3.98
CA VAL A 68 -12.41 -39.09 -3.93
C VAL A 68 -13.65 -38.60 -4.66
N LYS A 69 -13.92 -39.19 -5.82
CA LYS A 69 -15.02 -38.83 -6.72
C LYS A 69 -16.19 -39.79 -6.47
N MET A 70 -17.24 -39.34 -5.78
CA MET A 70 -18.34 -40.21 -5.35
C MET A 70 -19.34 -40.51 -6.47
N ASN A 71 -19.53 -39.58 -7.41
CA ASN A 71 -20.48 -39.69 -8.52
C ASN A 71 -19.95 -38.99 -9.78
N ALA A 72 -20.61 -39.26 -10.91
CA ALA A 72 -20.35 -38.67 -12.21
C ALA A 72 -21.68 -38.42 -12.95
N VAL A 73 -21.71 -37.45 -13.86
CA VAL A 73 -22.88 -37.17 -14.70
C VAL A 73 -22.65 -37.79 -16.08
N VAL A 74 -23.61 -38.55 -16.60
CA VAL A 74 -23.50 -39.21 -17.93
C VAL A 74 -24.72 -38.90 -18.80
N CYS A 75 -24.59 -39.11 -20.12
CA CYS A 75 -25.70 -38.97 -21.06
C CYS A 75 -26.73 -40.11 -20.88
N ASP A 76 -28.00 -39.75 -20.80
CA ASP A 76 -29.10 -40.72 -20.85
C ASP A 76 -29.34 -41.16 -22.31
N HIS A 77 -29.55 -42.46 -22.50
CA HIS A 77 -29.89 -43.11 -23.76
C HIS A 77 -31.24 -42.64 -24.33
N HIS A 78 -32.13 -42.10 -23.48
CA HIS A 78 -33.41 -41.52 -23.88
C HIS A 78 -33.37 -40.00 -24.11
N GLY A 79 -32.19 -39.39 -23.99
CA GLY A 79 -31.99 -37.94 -24.06
C GLY A 79 -32.09 -37.27 -22.69
N GLY A 80 -31.07 -36.49 -22.36
CA GLY A 80 -30.90 -35.88 -21.03
C GLY A 80 -29.59 -36.30 -20.37
N ILE A 81 -29.46 -36.00 -19.08
CA ILE A 81 -28.30 -36.34 -18.26
C ILE A 81 -28.76 -37.05 -16.99
N MET A 82 -27.93 -37.92 -16.44
CA MET A 82 -28.21 -38.63 -15.18
C MET A 82 -26.97 -38.71 -14.29
N ASP A 83 -27.17 -38.61 -12.98
CA ASP A 83 -26.14 -38.85 -11.97
C ASP A 83 -25.94 -40.36 -11.79
N THR A 84 -24.69 -40.81 -11.76
CA THR A 84 -24.30 -42.21 -11.55
C THR A 84 -23.25 -42.28 -10.45
N ASP A 85 -23.48 -43.12 -9.44
CA ASP A 85 -22.52 -43.36 -8.37
C ASP A 85 -21.31 -44.15 -8.90
N LEU A 86 -20.12 -43.70 -8.54
CA LEU A 86 -18.88 -44.38 -8.88
C LEU A 86 -18.59 -45.46 -7.84
N ASP A 87 -18.11 -46.63 -8.28
CA ASP A 87 -17.71 -47.67 -7.34
C ASP A 87 -16.45 -47.27 -6.55
N ALA A 88 -16.18 -47.99 -5.45
CA ALA A 88 -15.06 -47.67 -4.57
C ALA A 88 -13.69 -47.69 -5.28
N ASN A 89 -13.51 -48.49 -6.33
CA ASN A 89 -12.25 -48.56 -7.08
C ASN A 89 -12.11 -47.37 -8.04
N GLN A 90 -13.17 -47.02 -8.75
CA GLN A 90 -13.23 -45.89 -9.69
C GLN A 90 -13.11 -44.55 -8.95
N SER A 91 -13.68 -44.43 -7.75
CA SER A 91 -13.71 -43.18 -6.98
C SER A 91 -12.32 -42.62 -6.66
N THR A 92 -11.30 -43.47 -6.56
CA THR A 92 -9.90 -43.10 -6.24
C THR A 92 -8.95 -43.17 -7.43
N MET A 93 -9.44 -43.54 -8.62
CA MET A 93 -8.60 -43.57 -9.83
C MET A 93 -8.24 -42.17 -10.30
N HIS A 94 -7.08 -42.08 -10.94
CA HIS A 94 -6.72 -40.90 -11.72
C HIS A 94 -7.68 -40.76 -12.90
N VAL A 95 -8.28 -39.57 -13.04
CA VAL A 95 -9.15 -39.28 -14.21
C VAL A 95 -8.34 -39.24 -15.50
N LEU A 96 -7.11 -38.71 -15.44
CA LEU A 96 -6.26 -38.53 -16.61
C LEU A 96 -4.98 -39.38 -16.53
N SER A 97 -4.61 -39.95 -17.68
CA SER A 97 -3.27 -40.52 -17.89
C SER A 97 -2.26 -39.40 -18.18
N ASP A 98 -0.98 -39.68 -17.98
CA ASP A 98 0.10 -38.73 -18.31
C ASP A 98 0.07 -38.35 -19.81
N GLU A 99 -0.28 -39.28 -20.69
CA GLU A 99 -0.44 -39.01 -22.13
C GLU A 99 -1.57 -37.99 -22.40
N HIS A 100 -2.73 -38.15 -21.75
CA HIS A 100 -3.83 -37.19 -21.88
C HIS A 100 -3.44 -35.82 -21.34
N ILE A 101 -2.75 -35.76 -20.20
CA ILE A 101 -2.25 -34.50 -19.63
C ILE A 101 -1.32 -33.78 -20.62
N HIS A 102 -0.36 -34.49 -21.21
CA HIS A 102 0.55 -33.90 -22.19
C HIS A 102 -0.16 -33.43 -23.46
N LYS A 103 -1.12 -34.19 -23.99
CA LYS A 103 -1.92 -33.78 -25.17
C LYS A 103 -2.77 -32.55 -24.86
N LEU A 104 -3.49 -32.52 -23.73
CA LEU A 104 -4.30 -31.38 -23.28
C LEU A 104 -3.44 -30.11 -23.14
N VAL A 105 -2.29 -30.22 -22.47
CA VAL A 105 -1.33 -29.11 -22.34
C VAL A 105 -0.91 -28.59 -23.71
N SER A 106 -0.66 -29.47 -24.68
CA SER A 106 -0.26 -29.05 -26.03
C SER A 106 -1.34 -28.23 -26.73
N TYR A 107 -2.62 -28.58 -26.58
CA TYR A 107 -3.74 -27.79 -27.11
C TYR A 107 -3.90 -26.47 -26.38
N ALA A 108 -3.81 -26.49 -25.05
CA ALA A 108 -3.92 -25.28 -24.24
C ALA A 108 -2.82 -24.26 -24.56
N LEU A 109 -1.58 -24.70 -24.78
CA LEU A 109 -0.48 -23.82 -25.21
C LEU A 109 -0.69 -23.26 -26.62
N LYS A 110 -1.25 -24.04 -27.55
CA LYS A 110 -1.60 -23.54 -28.90
C LYS A 110 -2.67 -22.44 -28.81
N LEU A 111 -3.69 -22.63 -27.98
CA LEU A 111 -4.76 -21.65 -27.76
C LEU A 111 -4.24 -20.40 -27.06
N GLU A 112 -3.43 -20.55 -26.00
CA GLU A 112 -2.78 -19.41 -25.32
C GLU A 112 -1.93 -18.58 -26.28
N ASN A 113 -1.15 -19.23 -27.15
CA ASN A 113 -0.35 -18.54 -28.15
C ASN A 113 -1.20 -17.87 -29.24
N TYR A 114 -2.30 -18.50 -29.65
CA TYR A 114 -3.23 -17.93 -30.64
C TYR A 114 -3.93 -16.67 -30.11
N TYR A 115 -4.42 -16.69 -28.87
CA TYR A 115 -5.10 -15.55 -28.25
C TYR A 115 -4.15 -14.51 -27.62
N GLY A 116 -2.88 -14.86 -27.39
CA GLY A 116 -1.87 -13.98 -26.82
C GLY A 116 -2.07 -13.66 -25.32
N ALA A 117 -2.91 -14.41 -24.62
CA ALA A 117 -3.23 -14.22 -23.21
C ALA A 117 -3.57 -15.56 -22.54
N PRO A 118 -3.37 -15.70 -21.21
CA PRO A 118 -3.76 -16.91 -20.51
C PRO A 118 -5.24 -17.25 -20.69
N GLN A 119 -5.53 -18.53 -20.97
CA GLN A 119 -6.85 -19.04 -21.29
C GLN A 119 -7.36 -19.97 -20.19
N ASP A 120 -8.67 -19.89 -19.97
CA ASP A 120 -9.52 -20.85 -19.28
C ASP A 120 -10.28 -21.63 -20.35
N ILE A 121 -10.07 -22.94 -20.40
CA ILE A 121 -10.50 -23.82 -21.48
C ILE A 121 -11.29 -24.99 -20.90
N GLU A 122 -12.50 -25.19 -21.40
CA GLU A 122 -13.32 -26.36 -21.08
C GLU A 122 -13.08 -27.44 -22.13
N TRP A 123 -12.88 -28.67 -21.67
CA TRP A 123 -12.55 -29.81 -22.52
C TRP A 123 -13.27 -31.08 -22.06
N CYS A 124 -13.38 -32.04 -22.97
CA CYS A 124 -13.80 -33.39 -22.65
C CYS A 124 -13.03 -34.44 -23.46
N ILE A 125 -13.04 -35.67 -22.98
CA ILE A 125 -12.47 -36.84 -23.64
C ILE A 125 -13.57 -37.86 -23.87
N ASP A 126 -13.68 -38.34 -25.09
CA ASP A 126 -14.52 -39.48 -25.49
C ASP A 126 -13.65 -40.45 -26.27
N SER A 127 -13.58 -41.71 -25.81
CA SER A 127 -12.87 -42.79 -26.50
C SER A 127 -11.38 -42.47 -26.77
N GLY A 128 -10.76 -41.69 -25.89
CA GLY A 128 -9.36 -41.26 -25.98
C GLY A 128 -9.11 -40.00 -26.83
N GLU A 129 -10.12 -39.46 -27.50
CA GLU A 129 -10.03 -38.23 -28.29
C GLU A 129 -10.43 -37.01 -27.46
N ILE A 130 -9.66 -35.92 -27.58
CA ILE A 130 -9.89 -34.67 -26.83
C ILE A 130 -10.70 -33.69 -27.68
N TYR A 131 -11.76 -33.15 -27.09
CA TYR A 131 -12.59 -32.09 -27.65
C TYR A 131 -12.46 -30.82 -26.81
N ILE A 132 -12.33 -29.67 -27.47
CA ILE A 132 -12.39 -28.36 -26.83
C ILE A 132 -13.80 -27.82 -26.96
N LEU A 133 -14.43 -27.51 -25.83
CA LEU A 133 -15.82 -27.06 -25.77
C LEU A 133 -15.89 -25.54 -25.75
N GLN A 134 -15.07 -24.91 -24.93
CA GLN A 134 -15.04 -23.45 -24.75
C GLN A 134 -13.61 -22.97 -24.45
N THR A 135 -13.29 -21.74 -24.86
CA THR A 135 -12.07 -21.04 -24.45
C THR A 135 -12.38 -19.58 -24.15
N ARG A 136 -11.82 -19.04 -23.08
CA ARG A 136 -11.97 -17.63 -22.69
C ARG A 136 -10.70 -17.13 -21.99
N SER A 137 -10.43 -15.83 -22.08
CA SER A 137 -9.29 -15.22 -21.37
C SER A 137 -9.50 -15.22 -19.85
N ILE A 138 -8.44 -15.49 -19.08
CA ILE A 138 -8.47 -15.39 -17.62
C ILE A 138 -8.39 -13.91 -17.21
N THR A 139 -9.49 -13.36 -16.68
CA THR A 139 -9.58 -11.94 -16.29
C THR A 139 -9.29 -11.67 -14.82
N SER A 140 -9.10 -12.71 -14.00
CA SER A 140 -8.82 -12.60 -12.57
C SER A 140 -7.34 -12.39 -12.23
N LEU A 141 -6.44 -12.66 -13.18
CA LEU A 141 -4.99 -12.54 -12.96
C LEU A 141 -4.57 -11.08 -12.81
N PHE A 142 -3.80 -10.80 -11.77
CA PHE A 142 -3.13 -9.51 -11.68
C PHE A 142 -2.13 -9.37 -12.83
N PRO A 143 -2.10 -8.24 -13.56
CA PRO A 143 -1.21 -8.05 -14.71
C PRO A 143 0.27 -8.01 -14.28
N LEU A 144 1.15 -8.43 -15.18
CA LEU A 144 2.59 -8.33 -14.95
C LEU A 144 3.07 -6.88 -14.96
N PRO A 145 4.11 -6.54 -14.19
CA PRO A 145 4.83 -5.27 -14.30
C PRO A 145 5.28 -5.01 -15.74
N SER A 146 5.10 -3.78 -16.21
CA SER A 146 5.36 -3.39 -17.61
C SER A 146 6.78 -3.65 -18.11
N LYS A 147 7.77 -3.74 -17.19
CA LYS A 147 9.17 -4.05 -17.50
C LYS A 147 9.58 -5.46 -17.08
N SER A 148 8.61 -6.37 -16.93
CA SER A 148 8.92 -7.78 -16.64
C SER A 148 9.71 -8.40 -17.79
N PRO A 149 10.72 -9.23 -17.51
CA PRO A 149 11.37 -10.02 -18.55
C PRO A 149 10.40 -11.01 -19.20
N SER A 150 10.83 -11.64 -20.30
CA SER A 150 10.09 -12.73 -20.92
C SER A 150 9.82 -13.86 -19.92
N LEU A 151 8.67 -14.53 -20.05
CA LEU A 151 8.34 -15.72 -19.25
C LEU A 151 9.30 -16.90 -19.49
N GLU A 152 10.04 -16.86 -20.61
CA GLU A 152 11.09 -17.82 -20.95
C GLU A 152 12.40 -17.57 -20.19
N ASP A 153 12.57 -16.41 -19.54
CA ASP A 153 13.78 -16.11 -18.77
C ASP A 153 13.91 -17.12 -17.60
N PRO A 154 15.03 -17.86 -17.50
CA PRO A 154 15.24 -18.77 -16.38
C PRO A 154 15.39 -18.03 -15.04
N HIS A 155 15.76 -16.75 -15.07
CA HIS A 155 15.94 -15.90 -13.91
C HIS A 155 14.64 -15.23 -13.47
N LEU A 156 14.53 -15.06 -12.16
CA LEU A 156 13.35 -14.51 -11.53
C LEU A 156 13.60 -13.06 -11.14
N ASN A 157 12.81 -12.13 -11.70
CA ASN A 157 12.72 -10.79 -11.15
C ASN A 157 11.69 -10.75 -10.03
N VAL A 158 11.96 -9.92 -9.03
CA VAL A 158 11.16 -9.78 -7.82
C VAL A 158 10.69 -8.35 -7.70
N PHE A 159 9.38 -8.18 -7.60
CA PHE A 159 8.71 -6.89 -7.58
C PHE A 159 7.93 -6.71 -6.29
N ILE A 160 8.16 -5.59 -5.61
CA ILE A 160 7.43 -5.22 -4.39
C ILE A 160 6.52 -4.02 -4.68
N SER A 161 5.33 -4.00 -4.11
CA SER A 161 4.35 -2.94 -4.37
C SER A 161 4.73 -1.63 -3.66
N LEU A 162 4.97 -0.57 -4.42
CA LEU A 162 5.16 0.77 -3.87
C LEU A 162 3.87 1.27 -3.19
N ASN A 163 2.71 0.91 -3.76
CA ASN A 163 1.39 1.23 -3.22
C ASN A 163 1.19 0.71 -1.79
N HIS A 164 1.60 -0.53 -1.48
CA HIS A 164 1.54 -1.05 -0.11
C HIS A 164 2.49 -0.31 0.82
N ILE A 165 3.71 0.00 0.37
CA ILE A 165 4.67 0.80 1.15
C ILE A 165 4.09 2.20 1.48
N GLN A 166 3.34 2.78 0.55
CA GLN A 166 2.71 4.09 0.71
C GLN A 166 1.35 4.05 1.41
N MET A 167 0.87 2.87 1.83
CA MET A 167 -0.46 2.68 2.41
C MET A 167 -1.56 3.22 1.49
N MET A 168 -1.52 2.87 0.21
CA MET A 168 -2.56 3.24 -0.75
C MET A 168 -2.69 2.15 -1.81
N THR A 169 -3.60 1.21 -1.61
CA THR A 169 -3.79 0.05 -2.51
C THR A 169 -4.76 0.31 -3.66
N ALA A 170 -5.48 1.43 -3.63
CA ALA A 170 -6.27 1.93 -4.76
C ALA A 170 -5.39 2.14 -6.01
N PRO A 171 -5.95 2.00 -7.23
CA PRO A 171 -5.21 2.32 -8.44
C PRO A 171 -4.87 3.82 -8.49
N ILE A 172 -3.68 4.13 -8.98
CA ILE A 172 -3.20 5.49 -9.19
C ILE A 172 -3.53 5.90 -10.63
N SER A 173 -4.03 7.11 -10.79
CA SER A 173 -4.27 7.72 -12.10
C SER A 173 -3.03 7.64 -13.00
N PRO A 174 -3.18 7.52 -14.34
CA PRO A 174 -2.06 7.53 -15.28
C PRO A 174 -1.07 8.68 -15.05
N LEU A 175 -1.57 9.92 -14.90
CA LEU A 175 -0.73 11.08 -14.63
C LEU A 175 -0.10 11.02 -13.23
N GLY A 176 -0.80 10.45 -12.25
CA GLY A 176 -0.28 10.22 -10.90
C GLY A 176 0.90 9.23 -10.89
N GLN A 177 0.80 8.13 -11.64
CA GLN A 177 1.90 7.18 -11.78
C GLN A 177 3.14 7.83 -12.40
N ASP A 178 2.95 8.63 -13.45
CA ASP A 178 4.04 9.34 -14.11
C ASP A 178 4.62 10.45 -13.21
N SER A 179 3.77 11.17 -12.47
CA SER A 179 4.18 12.17 -11.48
C SER A 179 5.07 11.54 -10.40
N LEU A 180 4.72 10.35 -9.91
CA LEU A 180 5.56 9.59 -8.99
C LEU A 180 6.87 9.16 -9.63
N LYS A 181 6.86 8.65 -10.87
CA LYS A 181 8.09 8.30 -11.61
C LYS A 181 9.03 9.49 -11.79
N LEU A 182 8.50 10.70 -12.01
CA LEU A 182 9.30 11.93 -12.10
C LEU A 182 10.07 12.23 -10.81
N PHE A 183 9.52 11.89 -9.64
CA PHE A 183 10.23 11.94 -8.36
C PHE A 183 11.25 10.83 -8.17
N PHE A 184 11.36 9.83 -9.05
CA PHE A 184 12.31 8.72 -8.88
C PHE A 184 13.34 8.64 -10.01
N ARG A 185 13.39 9.67 -10.88
CA ARG A 185 14.29 9.72 -12.03
C ARG A 185 15.75 9.94 -11.62
N THR A 186 16.69 9.45 -12.43
CA THR A 186 18.12 9.69 -12.23
C THR A 186 18.53 11.05 -12.81
N SER A 187 19.49 11.71 -12.17
CA SER A 187 20.14 12.92 -12.71
C SER A 187 20.65 12.64 -14.14
N ASN A 188 20.31 13.50 -15.09
CA ASN A 188 20.61 13.41 -16.54
C ASN A 188 19.63 12.58 -17.40
N THR A 189 18.41 12.32 -16.91
CA THR A 189 17.32 11.80 -17.77
C THR A 189 16.69 12.92 -18.60
N SER A 190 16.42 12.64 -19.88
CA SER A 190 15.64 13.54 -20.76
C SER A 190 14.14 13.35 -20.53
N ILE A 191 13.33 14.28 -21.03
CA ILE A 191 11.87 14.23 -20.89
C ILE A 191 11.25 13.07 -21.67
N GLU A 192 11.91 12.60 -22.74
CA GLU A 192 11.49 11.46 -23.54
C GLU A 192 11.84 10.11 -22.87
N ASN A 193 12.78 10.10 -21.92
CA ASN A 193 13.25 8.88 -21.27
C ASN A 193 13.49 9.09 -19.76
N TYR A 194 12.44 9.48 -19.06
CA TYR A 194 12.48 9.73 -17.62
C TYR A 194 12.10 8.53 -16.76
N ASP A 195 11.55 7.49 -17.37
CA ASP A 195 10.97 6.35 -16.65
C ASP A 195 12.08 5.57 -15.89
N PRO A 196 12.07 5.56 -14.55
CA PRO A 196 13.16 4.97 -13.79
C PRO A 196 13.23 3.45 -13.97
N PRO A 197 14.44 2.87 -14.15
CA PRO A 197 14.59 1.47 -14.55
C PRO A 197 14.10 0.45 -13.51
N PHE A 198 13.92 0.88 -12.26
CA PHE A 198 13.49 0.04 -11.15
C PHE A 198 12.01 0.20 -10.79
N LEU A 199 11.25 1.10 -11.42
CA LEU A 199 9.80 1.19 -11.23
C LEU A 199 9.07 0.70 -12.47
N SER A 200 7.98 -0.03 -12.25
CA SER A 200 7.10 -0.55 -13.29
C SER A 200 5.64 -0.37 -12.91
N SER A 201 4.78 -0.18 -13.89
CA SER A 201 3.33 -0.11 -13.69
C SER A 201 2.72 -1.50 -13.86
N ALA A 202 1.77 -1.87 -13.00
CA ALA A 202 0.90 -3.04 -13.17
C ALA A 202 -0.45 -2.79 -12.51
N GLY A 203 -1.55 -3.00 -13.25
CA GLY A 203 -2.90 -2.94 -12.68
C GLY A 203 -3.27 -1.59 -12.09
N GLY A 204 -2.71 -0.49 -12.61
CA GLY A 204 -2.88 0.86 -12.04
C GLY A 204 -1.99 1.15 -10.82
N ARG A 205 -1.11 0.23 -10.41
CA ARG A 205 -0.20 0.39 -9.26
C ARG A 205 1.26 0.42 -9.72
N LEU A 206 2.14 0.92 -8.85
CA LEU A 206 3.59 0.94 -9.07
C LEU A 206 4.29 -0.17 -8.29
N TYR A 207 5.27 -0.80 -8.94
CA TYR A 207 6.08 -1.88 -8.41
C TYR A 207 7.57 -1.56 -8.53
N ILE A 208 8.30 -1.80 -7.45
CA ILE A 208 9.75 -1.64 -7.35
C ILE A 208 10.43 -2.98 -7.67
N ASP A 209 11.27 -3.02 -8.70
CA ASP A 209 12.16 -4.15 -8.98
C ASP A 209 13.30 -4.16 -7.95
N VAL A 210 13.32 -5.19 -7.10
CA VAL A 210 14.32 -5.39 -6.04
C VAL A 210 15.30 -6.51 -6.36
N THR A 211 15.23 -7.08 -7.57
CA THR A 211 16.02 -8.23 -8.03
C THR A 211 17.52 -7.99 -7.87
N SER A 212 17.99 -6.80 -8.27
CA SER A 212 19.40 -6.43 -8.15
C SER A 212 19.88 -6.45 -6.68
N PHE A 213 19.04 -6.03 -5.72
CA PHE A 213 19.40 -6.06 -4.30
C PHE A 213 19.45 -7.49 -3.77
N LEU A 214 18.40 -8.28 -4.07
CA LEU A 214 18.27 -9.68 -3.70
C LEU A 214 19.27 -10.61 -4.40
N SER A 215 19.98 -10.14 -5.44
CA SER A 215 21.07 -10.90 -6.06
C SER A 215 22.31 -11.03 -5.17
N THR A 216 22.47 -10.16 -4.16
CA THR A 216 23.64 -10.13 -3.28
C THR A 216 23.39 -10.89 -1.97
N LYS A 217 24.43 -11.53 -1.40
CA LYS A 217 24.32 -12.22 -0.09
C LYS A 217 23.89 -11.27 1.03
N LEU A 218 24.43 -10.05 1.04
CA LEU A 218 24.06 -9.02 2.02
C LEU A 218 22.62 -8.57 1.83
N GLY A 219 22.18 -8.38 0.58
CA GLY A 219 20.81 -8.01 0.28
C GLY A 219 19.82 -9.06 0.73
N ARG A 220 20.03 -10.35 0.41
CA ARG A 220 19.18 -11.46 0.89
C ARG A 220 19.07 -11.53 2.41
N LYS A 221 20.14 -11.19 3.13
CA LYS A 221 20.17 -11.22 4.60
C LYS A 221 19.47 -10.01 5.24
N PHE A 222 19.59 -8.82 4.63
CA PHE A 222 19.14 -7.58 5.26
C PHE A 222 17.79 -7.07 4.73
N PHE A 223 17.48 -7.29 3.46
CA PHE A 223 16.26 -6.75 2.83
C PHE A 223 14.98 -7.20 3.53
N PRO A 224 14.79 -8.49 3.86
CA PRO A 224 13.55 -8.93 4.48
C PRO A 224 13.34 -8.26 5.83
N SER A 225 14.36 -8.29 6.71
CA SER A 225 14.32 -7.58 8.00
C SER A 225 14.09 -6.06 7.87
N MET A 226 14.63 -5.42 6.84
CA MET A 226 14.39 -4.00 6.58
C MET A 226 12.93 -3.74 6.18
N THR A 227 12.41 -4.52 5.24
CA THR A 227 11.04 -4.39 4.70
C THR A 227 9.99 -4.83 5.69
N SER A 228 10.26 -5.77 6.61
CA SER A 228 9.37 -6.09 7.75
C SER A 228 9.04 -4.87 8.62
N ASN A 229 9.94 -3.87 8.68
CA ASN A 229 9.64 -2.63 9.41
C ASN A 229 8.63 -1.74 8.67
N MET A 230 8.45 -1.95 7.35
CA MET A 230 7.50 -1.24 6.50
C MET A 230 6.19 -2.03 6.35
N ASP A 231 6.29 -3.35 6.15
CA ASP A 231 5.17 -4.29 6.05
C ASP A 231 5.67 -5.69 6.45
N ILE A 232 5.06 -6.30 7.46
CA ILE A 232 5.53 -7.60 7.98
C ILE A 232 5.31 -8.75 6.99
N ASN A 233 4.18 -8.73 6.28
CA ASN A 233 3.79 -9.75 5.32
C ASN A 233 4.74 -9.74 4.13
N LEU A 234 5.17 -8.55 3.67
CA LEU A 234 6.21 -8.39 2.67
C LEU A 234 7.53 -9.05 3.12
N GLY A 235 7.95 -8.76 4.35
CA GLY A 235 9.20 -9.29 4.90
C GLY A 235 9.20 -10.82 4.96
N HIS A 236 8.16 -11.42 5.53
CA HIS A 236 8.03 -12.89 5.58
C HIS A 236 7.92 -13.53 4.19
N SER A 237 7.18 -12.90 3.28
CA SER A 237 7.01 -13.40 1.91
C SER A 237 8.34 -13.35 1.13
N LEU A 238 9.17 -12.33 1.37
CA LEU A 238 10.53 -12.25 0.84
C LEU A 238 11.44 -13.34 1.42
N GLU A 239 11.40 -13.59 2.73
CA GLU A 239 12.17 -14.68 3.35
C GLU A 239 11.79 -16.04 2.76
N TYR A 240 10.49 -16.29 2.61
CA TYR A 240 9.97 -17.50 1.99
C TYR A 240 10.46 -17.64 0.54
N LEU A 241 10.32 -16.60 -0.29
CA LEU A 241 10.79 -16.61 -1.68
C LEU A 241 12.31 -16.81 -1.78
N ILE A 242 13.10 -16.18 -0.90
CA ILE A 242 14.56 -16.36 -0.88
C ILE A 242 14.91 -17.81 -0.53
N LYS A 243 14.20 -18.42 0.42
CA LYS A 243 14.43 -19.81 0.84
C LYS A 243 14.04 -20.82 -0.25
N THR A 244 12.91 -20.62 -0.93
CA THR A 244 12.37 -21.57 -1.92
C THR A 244 12.92 -21.35 -3.33
N GLN A 245 13.00 -20.09 -3.77
CA GLN A 245 13.32 -19.72 -5.15
C GLN A 245 14.56 -18.82 -5.30
N GLY A 246 15.27 -18.50 -4.20
CA GLY A 246 16.39 -17.55 -4.22
C GLY A 246 17.56 -17.93 -5.14
N HIS A 247 17.70 -19.21 -5.51
CA HIS A 247 18.71 -19.66 -6.49
C HIS A 247 18.43 -19.16 -7.91
N ARG A 248 17.16 -18.83 -8.25
CA ARG A 248 16.75 -18.29 -9.54
C ARG A 248 16.94 -16.78 -9.67
N ILE A 249 17.06 -16.07 -8.54
CA ILE A 249 17.26 -14.62 -8.51
C ILE A 249 18.73 -14.32 -8.87
N LYS A 250 18.96 -13.94 -10.12
CA LYS A 250 20.26 -13.43 -10.57
C LYS A 250 20.14 -11.96 -10.95
N GLY A 251 21.10 -11.16 -10.52
CA GLY A 251 21.18 -9.75 -10.89
C GLY A 251 22.38 -9.55 -11.80
N ASN A 252 22.20 -8.74 -12.84
CA ASN A 252 23.35 -8.12 -13.49
C ASN A 252 23.88 -7.05 -12.51
N ILE A 253 25.06 -7.28 -11.91
CA ILE A 253 25.73 -6.37 -10.95
C ILE A 253 26.07 -4.99 -11.59
N LYS A 254 25.71 -4.78 -12.86
CA LYS A 254 25.88 -3.50 -13.57
C LYS A 254 24.96 -2.38 -13.05
N SER A 255 23.93 -2.67 -12.26
CA SER A 255 23.08 -1.65 -11.61
C SER A 255 23.70 -1.14 -10.30
N LYS A 256 24.71 -0.28 -10.40
CA LYS A 256 25.20 0.57 -9.30
C LYS A 256 24.39 1.88 -9.02
N PRO A 257 23.26 2.26 -9.66
CA PRO A 257 22.72 3.60 -9.48
C PRO A 257 22.24 3.83 -8.05
N PHE A 258 21.59 2.84 -7.41
CA PHE A 258 21.10 3.00 -6.03
C PHE A 258 22.25 3.13 -5.01
N LEU A 259 23.35 2.39 -5.16
CA LEU A 259 24.54 2.52 -4.30
C LEU A 259 25.22 3.89 -4.45
N LYS A 260 25.26 4.44 -5.67
CA LYS A 260 25.79 5.79 -5.92
C LYS A 260 24.95 6.88 -5.24
N ILE A 261 23.62 6.72 -5.22
CA ILE A 261 22.69 7.65 -4.56
C ILE A 261 22.73 7.47 -3.03
N ALA A 262 22.71 6.24 -2.53
CA ALA A 262 22.61 5.96 -1.09
C ALA A 262 23.92 6.22 -0.32
N SER A 263 25.09 6.01 -0.93
CA SER A 263 26.39 6.19 -0.28
C SER A 263 26.63 7.59 0.33
N PRO A 264 26.46 8.71 -0.39
CA PRO A 264 26.65 10.06 0.17
C PRO A 264 25.65 10.37 1.28
N VAL A 265 24.41 9.88 1.15
CA VAL A 265 23.34 10.04 2.13
C VAL A 265 23.69 9.33 3.44
N ILE A 266 24.14 8.08 3.35
CA ILE A 266 24.58 7.28 4.50
C ILE A 266 25.82 7.92 5.14
N SER A 267 26.79 8.37 4.34
CA SER A 267 28.00 9.04 4.83
C SER A 267 27.65 10.32 5.60
N LYS A 268 26.79 11.18 5.04
CA LYS A 268 26.30 12.40 5.73
C LYS A 268 25.50 12.05 6.99
N GLY A 269 24.65 11.02 6.93
CA GLY A 269 23.89 10.55 8.09
C GLY A 269 24.78 10.00 9.22
N LEU A 270 25.88 9.32 8.88
CA LEU A 270 26.88 8.88 9.85
C LEU A 270 27.65 10.07 10.44
N LYS A 271 28.04 11.05 9.61
CA LYS A 271 28.65 12.30 10.09
C LYS A 271 27.73 13.01 11.08
N ASN A 272 26.46 13.15 10.73
CA ASN A 272 25.43 13.72 11.61
C ASN A 272 25.31 12.93 12.92
N PHE A 273 25.37 11.59 12.86
CA PHE A 273 25.31 10.76 14.05
C PHE A 273 26.52 10.95 14.97
N PHE A 274 27.72 11.24 14.46
CA PHE A 274 28.92 11.35 15.30
C PHE A 274 29.27 12.78 15.73
N PHE A 275 29.00 13.78 14.89
CA PHE A 275 29.61 15.12 15.03
C PHE A 275 28.62 16.28 15.13
N GLU A 276 27.38 16.13 14.67
CA GLU A 276 26.42 17.24 14.66
C GLU A 276 25.61 17.33 15.96
N ASP A 277 25.23 18.55 16.34
CA ASP A 277 24.19 18.74 17.34
C ASP A 277 22.81 18.46 16.72
N THR A 278 22.03 17.66 17.44
CA THR A 278 20.73 17.16 17.00
C THR A 278 19.57 18.04 17.48
N SER A 279 19.81 18.91 18.47
CA SER A 279 18.77 19.71 19.15
C SER A 279 17.96 20.62 18.21
N THR A 280 18.61 21.18 17.18
CA THR A 280 17.99 22.13 16.23
C THR A 280 17.58 21.49 14.90
N MET A 281 17.71 20.16 14.74
CA MET A 281 17.51 19.52 13.44
C MET A 281 16.07 19.62 12.91
N VAL A 282 15.07 19.61 13.80
CA VAL A 282 13.65 19.79 13.44
C VAL A 282 13.39 21.20 12.94
N GLU A 283 13.82 22.23 13.68
CA GLU A 283 13.66 23.64 13.30
C GLU A 283 14.35 23.92 11.96
N GLN A 284 15.59 23.47 11.79
CA GLN A 284 16.31 23.61 10.53
C GLN A 284 15.59 22.91 9.36
N ALA A 285 15.01 21.73 9.57
CA ALA A 285 14.27 21.03 8.52
C ALA A 285 12.97 21.76 8.15
N ASN A 286 12.26 22.32 9.13
CA ASN A 286 11.06 23.11 8.89
C ASN A 286 11.36 24.39 8.10
N LEU A 287 12.40 25.14 8.48
CA LEU A 287 12.82 26.34 7.75
C LEU A 287 13.17 26.03 6.29
N LEU A 288 13.90 24.93 6.07
CA LEU A 288 14.26 24.44 4.75
C LEU A 288 13.02 24.10 3.90
N ILE A 289 12.04 23.42 4.50
CA ILE A 289 10.78 23.07 3.84
C ILE A 289 9.96 24.32 3.52
N GLU A 290 9.83 25.26 4.46
CA GLU A 290 9.08 26.51 4.27
C GLU A 290 9.69 27.36 3.14
N GLN A 291 11.02 27.50 3.11
CA GLN A 291 11.72 28.15 2.00
C GLN A 291 11.41 27.47 0.66
N LYS A 292 11.44 26.13 0.63
CA LYS A 292 11.20 25.40 -0.62
C LYS A 292 9.75 25.50 -1.08
N ILE A 293 8.80 25.52 -0.16
CA ILE A 293 7.38 25.72 -0.46
C ILE A 293 7.15 27.13 -1.04
N ALA A 294 7.79 28.16 -0.49
CA ALA A 294 7.70 29.52 -1.01
C ALA A 294 8.27 29.64 -2.43
N GLU A 295 9.38 28.95 -2.74
CA GLU A 295 9.92 28.88 -4.10
C GLU A 295 8.90 28.25 -5.08
N LEU A 296 8.28 27.12 -4.70
CA LEU A 296 7.28 26.44 -5.52
C LEU A 296 6.06 27.32 -5.81
N GLU A 297 5.64 28.14 -4.84
CA GLU A 297 4.52 29.05 -4.97
C GLU A 297 4.79 30.19 -5.96
N GLN A 298 5.96 30.81 -5.89
CA GLN A 298 6.33 31.91 -6.81
C GLN A 298 6.36 31.46 -8.27
N LEU A 299 6.80 30.23 -8.49
CA LEU A 299 6.99 29.67 -9.82
C LEU A 299 5.66 29.26 -10.48
N TYR A 300 4.62 28.94 -9.69
CA TYR A 300 3.25 28.75 -10.19
C TYR A 300 2.66 30.01 -10.83
N LEU A 301 3.10 31.20 -10.40
CA LEU A 301 2.57 32.48 -10.90
C LEU A 301 3.18 32.92 -12.24
N LEU A 302 4.11 32.14 -12.80
CA LEU A 302 4.73 32.44 -14.09
C LEU A 302 3.72 32.26 -15.22
N LYS A 303 3.54 33.32 -16.02
CA LYS A 303 2.75 33.28 -17.26
C LYS A 303 3.62 32.74 -18.39
N CYS A 304 3.58 31.43 -18.60
CA CYS A 304 4.28 30.73 -19.67
C CYS A 304 3.34 29.77 -20.44
N SER A 305 3.82 29.26 -21.58
CA SER A 305 3.11 28.28 -22.41
C SER A 305 2.86 26.97 -21.66
N HIS A 306 1.91 26.16 -22.15
CA HIS A 306 1.64 24.86 -21.53
C HIS A 306 2.87 23.94 -21.51
N LYS A 307 3.68 23.97 -22.57
CA LYS A 307 4.89 23.16 -22.65
C LYS A 307 5.95 23.58 -21.64
N GLU A 308 6.21 24.89 -21.51
CA GLU A 308 7.13 25.43 -20.49
C GLU A 308 6.66 25.07 -19.07
N LYS A 309 5.35 25.09 -18.82
CA LYS A 309 4.77 24.62 -17.54
C LYS A 309 5.08 23.14 -17.26
N LEU A 310 5.02 22.28 -18.28
CA LEU A 310 5.33 20.85 -18.14
C LEU A 310 6.84 20.61 -17.95
N GLU A 311 7.70 21.33 -18.67
CA GLU A 311 9.15 21.30 -18.48
C GLU A 311 9.53 21.75 -17.07
N TYR A 312 8.81 22.74 -16.54
CA TYR A 312 8.98 23.18 -15.16
C TYR A 312 8.67 22.05 -14.16
N ILE A 313 7.53 21.36 -14.30
CA ILE A 313 7.20 20.20 -13.45
C ILE A 313 8.30 19.13 -13.55
N PHE A 314 8.74 18.84 -14.77
CA PHE A 314 9.80 17.87 -15.04
C PHE A 314 11.10 18.22 -14.30
N ASN A 315 11.55 19.47 -14.40
CA ASN A 315 12.79 19.93 -13.79
C ASN A 315 12.70 20.02 -12.27
N ASN A 316 11.57 20.49 -11.73
CA ASN A 316 11.40 20.65 -10.29
C ASN A 316 11.25 19.32 -9.55
N ASN A 317 10.55 18.34 -10.10
CA ASN A 317 10.44 17.02 -9.46
C ASN A 317 11.80 16.31 -9.34
N ASN A 318 12.76 16.62 -10.22
CA ASN A 318 14.14 16.15 -10.08
C ASN A 318 14.85 16.74 -8.86
N SER A 319 14.63 18.05 -8.63
CA SER A 319 15.22 18.77 -7.51
C SER A 319 14.75 18.23 -6.16
N PHE A 320 13.53 17.66 -6.10
CA PHE A 320 12.99 17.07 -4.89
C PHE A 320 13.88 15.94 -4.38
N LEU A 321 14.29 14.99 -5.23
CA LEU A 321 15.12 13.89 -4.77
C LEU A 321 16.45 14.36 -4.25
N ASP A 322 17.14 15.19 -5.03
CA ASP A 322 18.45 15.69 -4.64
C ASP A 322 18.34 16.44 -3.31
N TYR A 323 17.33 17.29 -3.16
CA TYR A 323 17.06 18.02 -1.93
C TYR A 323 16.70 17.10 -0.75
N ALA A 324 15.77 16.17 -0.92
CA ALA A 324 15.32 15.27 0.12
C ALA A 324 16.46 14.34 0.58
N PHE A 325 17.22 13.75 -0.36
CA PHE A 325 18.34 12.87 -0.07
C PHE A 325 19.55 13.61 0.50
N THR A 326 19.82 14.85 0.09
CA THR A 326 20.98 15.59 0.60
C THR A 326 20.69 16.35 1.89
N GLN A 327 19.46 16.84 2.12
CA GLN A 327 19.16 17.75 3.23
C GLN A 327 18.26 17.16 4.32
N LEU A 328 17.26 16.35 3.97
CA LEU A 328 16.26 15.85 4.94
C LEU A 328 16.58 14.44 5.44
N ILE A 329 16.73 13.46 4.54
CA ILE A 329 16.96 12.05 4.88
C ILE A 329 18.19 11.84 5.78
N PRO A 330 19.34 12.51 5.55
CA PRO A 330 20.52 12.37 6.41
C PRO A 330 20.27 12.80 7.86
N LYS A 331 19.30 13.68 8.12
CA LYS A 331 18.94 14.11 9.49
C LYS A 331 18.09 13.07 10.22
N ILE A 332 17.44 12.13 9.51
CA ILE A 332 16.66 11.03 10.10
C ILE A 332 17.58 9.87 10.54
N ILE A 333 18.67 9.63 9.80
CA ILE A 333 19.59 8.49 10.02
C ILE A 333 20.10 8.38 11.46
N PRO A 334 20.52 9.46 12.15
CA PRO A 334 20.94 9.37 13.54
C PRO A 334 19.88 8.77 14.47
N GLY A 335 18.61 9.12 14.26
CA GLY A 335 17.48 8.60 15.03
C GLY A 335 17.28 7.10 14.81
N ILE A 336 17.36 6.63 13.56
CA ILE A 336 17.24 5.19 13.22
C ILE A 336 18.37 4.38 13.85
N ILE A 337 19.61 4.89 13.77
CA ILE A 337 20.78 4.24 14.39
C ILE A 337 20.62 4.20 15.91
N ALA A 338 20.16 5.30 16.52
CA ALA A 338 19.94 5.39 17.95
C ALA A 338 18.88 4.39 18.42
N MET A 339 17.73 4.32 17.73
CA MET A 339 16.65 3.37 18.00
C MET A 339 17.16 1.92 18.02
N LYS A 340 17.84 1.48 16.95
CA LYS A 340 18.36 0.10 16.86
C LYS A 340 19.41 -0.20 17.94
N LYS A 341 20.27 0.76 18.26
CA LYS A 341 21.28 0.61 19.32
C LYS A 341 20.64 0.56 20.70
N LEU A 342 19.62 1.37 20.97
CA LEU A 342 18.89 1.38 22.23
C LEU A 342 18.18 0.04 22.45
N ALA A 343 17.39 -0.44 21.47
CA ALA A 343 16.69 -1.71 21.58
C ALA A 343 17.65 -2.89 21.85
N LYS A 344 18.80 -2.92 21.14
CA LYS A 344 19.84 -3.93 21.37
C LYS A 344 20.49 -3.82 22.76
N LEU A 345 20.69 -2.60 23.26
CA LEU A 345 21.29 -2.37 24.57
C LEU A 345 20.32 -2.74 25.69
N GLU A 346 19.04 -2.37 25.58
CA GLU A 346 18.02 -2.74 26.56
C GLU A 346 17.89 -4.26 26.65
N LYS A 347 17.71 -4.94 25.51
CA LYS A 347 17.65 -6.41 25.48
C LYS A 347 18.89 -7.06 26.08
N LYS A 348 20.09 -6.53 25.79
CA LYS A 348 21.35 -7.07 26.34
C LYS A 348 21.52 -6.83 27.84
N LEU A 349 21.04 -5.70 28.35
CA LEU A 349 21.29 -5.29 29.74
C LEU A 349 20.16 -5.71 30.68
N LEU A 350 18.92 -5.69 30.22
CA LEU A 350 17.73 -5.84 31.06
C LEU A 350 16.79 -6.96 30.58
N ASP A 351 17.15 -7.68 29.50
CA ASP A 351 16.32 -8.72 28.86
C ASP A 351 14.86 -8.29 28.61
N SER A 352 14.69 -7.01 28.27
CA SER A 352 13.39 -6.37 28.09
C SER A 352 13.44 -5.38 26.92
N GLN A 353 12.25 -4.92 26.52
CA GLN A 353 12.07 -3.88 25.50
C GLN A 353 11.04 -2.82 25.93
N THR A 354 10.76 -2.77 27.23
CA THR A 354 9.76 -1.89 27.85
C THR A 354 10.13 -0.41 27.71
N TYR A 355 11.37 -0.04 28.05
CA TYR A 355 11.79 1.37 28.06
C TYR A 355 11.86 1.93 26.64
N THR A 356 12.45 1.20 25.70
CA THR A 356 12.57 1.68 24.32
C THR A 356 11.23 1.79 23.61
N ASN A 357 10.27 0.92 23.94
CA ASN A 357 8.90 1.04 23.45
C ASN A 357 8.24 2.32 23.98
N GLU A 358 8.33 2.62 25.27
CA GLU A 358 7.73 3.83 25.85
C GLU A 358 8.43 5.14 25.43
N ILE A 359 9.76 5.15 25.35
CA ILE A 359 10.56 6.30 24.90
C ILE A 359 10.23 6.68 23.44
N SER A 360 9.77 5.71 22.64
CA SER A 360 9.36 5.93 21.26
C SER A 360 8.03 6.68 21.07
N LYS A 361 7.27 6.86 22.16
CA LYS A 361 5.99 7.56 22.17
C LYS A 361 6.17 9.07 22.41
N GLY A 362 5.15 9.86 22.05
CA GLY A 362 5.08 11.30 22.28
C GLY A 362 6.29 12.05 21.71
N LEU A 363 6.59 11.87 20.42
CA LEU A 363 7.71 12.54 19.75
C LEU A 363 7.32 13.97 19.37
N GLU A 364 7.96 14.96 20.00
CA GLU A 364 7.71 16.38 19.77
C GLU A 364 8.29 16.83 18.42
N GLY A 365 7.56 17.69 17.68
CA GLY A 365 8.03 18.25 16.40
C GLY A 365 7.72 17.43 15.15
N ASN A 366 6.96 16.33 15.26
CA ASN A 366 6.48 15.59 14.09
C ASN A 366 5.35 16.37 13.39
N VAL A 367 5.56 16.69 12.12
CA VAL A 367 4.64 17.50 11.31
C VAL A 367 3.21 16.95 11.24
N THR A 368 3.05 15.63 11.29
CA THR A 368 1.75 14.96 11.21
C THR A 368 1.03 14.94 12.55
N THR A 369 1.75 14.76 13.66
CA THR A 369 1.19 14.90 15.01
C THR A 369 0.70 16.34 15.23
N LEU A 370 1.51 17.33 14.82
CA LEU A 370 1.16 18.74 14.93
C LEU A 370 -0.10 19.11 14.13
N LEU A 371 -0.32 18.46 12.98
CA LEU A 371 -1.55 18.60 12.20
C LEU A 371 -2.77 18.18 13.03
N GLY A 372 -2.75 16.97 13.60
CA GLY A 372 -3.88 16.46 14.40
C GLY A 372 -4.16 17.33 15.63
N LEU A 373 -3.10 17.79 16.31
CA LEU A 373 -3.24 18.67 17.46
C LEU A 373 -3.84 20.03 17.10
N TRP A 374 -3.42 20.64 15.98
CA TRP A 374 -3.99 21.92 15.54
C TRP A 374 -5.44 21.77 15.06
N MET A 375 -5.79 20.64 14.45
CA MET A 375 -7.18 20.35 14.10
C MET A 375 -8.08 20.26 15.35
N GLY A 376 -7.56 19.66 16.43
CA GLY A 376 -8.23 19.69 17.74
C GLY A 376 -8.39 21.10 18.31
N ASP A 377 -7.40 21.98 18.14
CA ASP A 377 -7.51 23.39 18.57
C ASP A 377 -8.64 24.11 17.79
N LEU A 378 -8.76 23.87 16.48
CA LEU A 378 -9.87 24.41 15.66
C LEU A 378 -11.23 23.87 16.12
N ALA A 379 -11.30 22.58 16.48
CA ALA A 379 -12.52 21.98 17.02
C ALA A 379 -12.91 22.61 18.36
N ASP A 380 -11.96 22.86 19.26
CA ASP A 380 -12.23 23.52 20.55
C ASP A 380 -12.74 24.95 20.39
N MET A 381 -12.18 25.71 19.44
CA MET A 381 -12.66 27.05 19.08
C MET A 381 -14.10 27.02 18.55
N ALA A 382 -14.44 26.01 17.72
CA ALA A 382 -15.76 25.86 17.14
C ALA A 382 -16.82 25.38 18.16
N ARG A 383 -16.47 24.46 19.08
CA ARG A 383 -17.41 23.75 19.97
C ARG A 383 -18.30 24.68 20.80
N SER A 384 -17.81 25.85 21.18
CA SER A 384 -18.55 26.82 22.00
C SER A 384 -19.35 27.86 21.20
N LYS A 385 -19.30 27.82 19.86
CA LYS A 385 -19.83 28.87 18.98
C LYS A 385 -20.74 28.29 17.89
N PRO A 386 -22.08 28.38 18.05
CA PRO A 386 -23.05 27.86 17.07
C PRO A 386 -22.84 28.37 15.64
N ILE A 387 -22.37 29.62 15.49
CA ILE A 387 -22.07 30.22 14.18
C ILE A 387 -20.94 29.47 13.46
N LEU A 388 -19.89 29.06 14.19
CA LEU A 388 -18.77 28.30 13.61
C LEU A 388 -19.18 26.87 13.26
N ILE A 389 -20.00 26.24 14.09
CA ILE A 389 -20.58 24.91 13.80
C ILE A 389 -21.39 24.98 12.50
N ASN A 390 -22.34 25.91 12.39
CA ASN A 390 -23.16 26.06 11.17
C ASN A 390 -22.30 26.33 9.93
N LEU A 391 -21.25 27.14 10.08
CA LEU A 391 -20.30 27.41 8.99
C LEU A 391 -19.60 26.14 8.48
N LEU A 392 -19.21 25.23 9.39
CA LEU A 392 -18.49 23.99 9.10
C LEU A 392 -19.42 22.84 8.66
N THR A 393 -20.69 22.83 9.09
CA THR A 393 -21.68 21.80 8.73
C THR A 393 -22.48 22.14 7.46
N ASN A 394 -22.29 23.32 6.89
CA ASN A 394 -23.00 23.72 5.68
C ASN A 394 -22.64 22.79 4.50
N PRO A 395 -23.63 22.21 3.79
CA PRO A 395 -23.39 21.20 2.76
C PRO A 395 -22.68 21.75 1.51
N ASN A 396 -22.69 23.07 1.30
CA ASN A 396 -21.93 23.70 0.22
C ASN A 396 -20.49 24.01 0.69
N TYR A 397 -19.64 22.99 0.72
CA TYR A 397 -18.25 23.11 1.16
C TYR A 397 -17.38 23.97 0.25
N ALA A 398 -17.70 24.07 -1.05
CA ALA A 398 -16.94 24.89 -2.01
C ALA A 398 -16.84 26.36 -1.61
N THR A 399 -17.82 26.88 -0.85
CA THR A 399 -17.82 28.28 -0.37
C THR A 399 -17.28 28.44 1.06
N LEU A 400 -16.73 27.39 1.68
CA LEU A 400 -16.27 27.42 3.07
C LEU A 400 -15.19 28.49 3.29
N PHE A 401 -14.17 28.55 2.44
CA PHE A 401 -13.08 29.52 2.58
C PHE A 401 -13.60 30.96 2.54
N ASP A 402 -14.52 31.25 1.62
CA ASP A 402 -15.14 32.58 1.51
C ASP A 402 -15.94 32.93 2.77
N ARG A 403 -16.69 31.96 3.31
CA ARG A 403 -17.45 32.16 4.56
C ARG A 403 -16.53 32.42 5.75
N VAL A 404 -15.45 31.65 5.89
CA VAL A 404 -14.44 31.87 6.94
C VAL A 404 -13.84 33.27 6.80
N ASN A 405 -13.50 33.70 5.59
CA ASN A 405 -12.91 35.02 5.35
C ASN A 405 -13.87 36.18 5.62
N LYS A 406 -15.18 35.95 5.52
CA LYS A 406 -16.23 36.94 5.85
C LYS A 406 -16.63 36.98 7.33
N LEU A 407 -16.03 36.14 8.18
CA LEU A 407 -16.25 36.22 9.63
C LEU A 407 -15.83 37.59 10.17
N ASN A 408 -16.63 38.13 11.09
CA ASN A 408 -16.36 39.40 11.77
C ASN A 408 -15.23 39.27 12.81
N ASP A 409 -14.82 40.40 13.37
CA ASP A 409 -13.68 40.47 14.29
C ASP A 409 -13.85 39.63 15.57
N ASN A 410 -15.09 39.31 15.96
CA ASN A 410 -15.36 38.44 17.12
C ASN A 410 -14.89 36.99 16.92
N TYR A 411 -14.64 36.58 15.67
CA TYR A 411 -14.13 35.25 15.31
C TYR A 411 -12.76 35.33 14.62
N LYS A 412 -12.03 36.45 14.80
CA LYS A 412 -10.73 36.67 14.17
C LYS A 412 -9.74 35.53 14.47
N ASP A 413 -9.69 35.06 15.71
CA ASP A 413 -8.78 33.98 16.11
C ASP A 413 -9.05 32.69 15.32
N PHE A 414 -10.32 32.31 15.16
CA PHE A 414 -10.68 31.12 14.38
C PHE A 414 -10.35 31.31 12.90
N LYS A 415 -10.71 32.48 12.35
CA LYS A 415 -10.42 32.83 10.96
C LYS A 415 -8.93 32.75 10.65
N ASP A 416 -8.10 33.40 11.47
CA ASP A 416 -6.65 33.39 11.30
C ASP A 416 -6.07 31.98 11.46
N SER A 417 -6.50 31.25 12.50
CA SER A 417 -6.03 29.88 12.77
C SER A 417 -6.40 28.92 11.64
N PHE A 418 -7.64 28.97 11.15
CA PHE A 418 -8.11 28.13 10.04
C PHE A 418 -7.35 28.44 8.74
N ASN A 419 -7.18 29.71 8.40
CA ASN A 419 -6.43 30.10 7.21
C ASN A 419 -4.95 29.68 7.28
N ASN A 420 -4.32 29.86 8.44
CA ASN A 420 -2.94 29.41 8.66
C ASN A 420 -2.81 27.88 8.61
N PHE A 421 -3.79 27.15 9.14
CA PHE A 421 -3.86 25.70 9.04
C PHE A 421 -3.93 25.25 7.58
N ILE A 422 -4.81 25.85 6.77
CA ILE A 422 -4.96 25.51 5.35
C ILE A 422 -3.71 25.90 4.53
N THR A 423 -3.07 27.03 4.85
CA THR A 423 -1.79 27.40 4.22
C THR A 423 -0.72 26.35 4.47
N LYS A 424 -0.59 25.87 5.72
CA LYS A 424 0.44 24.89 6.10
C LYS A 424 0.10 23.46 5.66
N TYR A 425 -1.12 23.00 5.91
CA TYR A 425 -1.51 21.59 5.75
C TYR A 425 -2.45 21.33 4.58
N GLY A 426 -2.91 22.36 3.88
CA GLY A 426 -3.88 22.21 2.80
C GLY A 426 -3.38 21.41 1.58
N ALA A 427 -2.09 21.06 1.51
CA ALA A 427 -1.55 20.12 0.52
C ALA A 427 -1.89 18.64 0.80
N ARG A 428 -2.33 18.33 2.03
CA ARG A 428 -2.69 16.98 2.47
C ARG A 428 -4.03 16.55 1.88
N ALA A 429 -4.23 15.23 1.82
CA ALA A 429 -5.48 14.56 1.50
C ALA A 429 -5.40 13.07 1.91
N ALA A 430 -6.53 12.37 2.00
CA ALA A 430 -6.52 10.90 2.01
C ALA A 430 -6.11 10.40 0.61
N GLY A 431 -5.20 9.42 0.50
CA GLY A 431 -4.68 8.99 -0.80
C GLY A 431 -3.79 10.04 -1.49
N GLU A 432 -3.09 10.87 -0.72
CA GLU A 432 -2.36 12.05 -1.21
C GLU A 432 -1.23 11.81 -2.22
N ILE A 433 -0.77 10.57 -2.41
CA ILE A 433 0.31 10.27 -3.37
C ILE A 433 -0.18 10.29 -4.82
N ASP A 434 -1.48 10.09 -5.07
CA ASP A 434 -2.06 10.33 -6.39
C ASP A 434 -2.27 11.83 -6.58
N ILE A 435 -1.83 12.36 -7.71
CA ILE A 435 -2.02 13.76 -8.05
C ILE A 435 -3.48 14.07 -8.41
N ALA A 436 -4.26 13.06 -8.81
CA ALA A 436 -5.68 13.17 -9.11
C ALA A 436 -6.53 13.45 -7.87
N THR A 437 -6.05 13.10 -6.68
CA THR A 437 -6.71 13.38 -5.40
C THR A 437 -6.82 14.89 -5.15
N LYS A 438 -8.04 15.35 -4.84
CA LYS A 438 -8.29 16.74 -4.41
C LYS A 438 -7.61 17.01 -3.08
N ARG A 439 -6.96 18.17 -2.96
CA ARG A 439 -6.27 18.58 -1.73
C ARG A 439 -7.23 19.30 -0.81
N TRP A 440 -6.97 19.33 0.49
CA TRP A 440 -7.79 20.11 1.44
C TRP A 440 -7.88 21.60 1.10
N ALA A 441 -6.85 22.15 0.44
CA ALA A 441 -6.87 23.53 -0.06
C ALA A 441 -7.77 23.73 -1.30
N ASP A 442 -8.10 22.67 -2.03
CA ASP A 442 -8.95 22.71 -3.22
C ASP A 442 -10.39 22.27 -2.90
N ASP A 443 -10.54 21.32 -1.98
CA ASP A 443 -11.82 20.80 -1.49
C ASP A 443 -11.79 20.67 0.04
N PRO A 444 -12.43 21.61 0.77
CA PRO A 444 -12.35 21.64 2.22
C PRO A 444 -13.38 20.73 2.91
N GLU A 445 -14.18 19.96 2.18
CA GLU A 445 -15.22 19.11 2.77
C GLU A 445 -14.64 18.15 3.83
N THR A 446 -13.59 17.44 3.45
CA THR A 446 -12.99 16.40 4.30
C THR A 446 -12.37 16.97 5.57
N VAL A 447 -11.70 18.13 5.49
CA VAL A 447 -11.14 18.82 6.66
C VAL A 447 -12.23 19.40 7.56
N ALA A 448 -13.29 19.97 6.99
CA ALA A 448 -14.41 20.51 7.77
C ALA A 448 -15.14 19.41 8.54
N LYS A 449 -15.43 18.27 7.88
CA LYS A 449 -16.00 17.08 8.51
C LYS A 449 -15.10 16.56 9.64
N SER A 450 -13.81 16.43 9.37
CA SER A 450 -12.83 15.99 10.39
C SER A 450 -12.79 16.90 11.63
N ILE A 451 -12.89 18.22 11.46
CA ILE A 451 -12.99 19.17 12.58
C ILE A 451 -14.30 18.95 13.35
N MET A 452 -15.43 18.78 12.64
CA MET A 452 -16.73 18.55 13.26
C MET A 452 -16.82 17.22 14.00
N ASP A 453 -16.17 16.18 13.49
CA ASP A 453 -16.09 14.90 14.18
C ASP A 453 -15.42 15.09 15.55
N LEU A 454 -14.30 15.82 15.62
CA LEU A 454 -13.63 16.16 16.89
C LEU A 454 -14.48 17.06 17.81
N VAL A 455 -15.31 17.94 17.25
CA VAL A 455 -16.27 18.73 18.03
C VAL A 455 -17.25 17.82 18.77
N GLU A 456 -17.74 16.78 18.10
CA GLU A 456 -18.75 15.84 18.62
C GLU A 456 -18.17 14.80 19.57
N THR A 457 -16.99 14.27 19.29
CA THR A 457 -16.47 13.06 19.96
C THR A 457 -15.52 13.32 21.12
N SER A 458 -14.85 14.48 21.16
CA SER A 458 -13.79 14.79 22.12
C SER A 458 -14.19 15.94 23.06
N LYS A 459 -13.58 16.06 24.24
CA LYS A 459 -13.82 17.21 25.14
C LYS A 459 -12.77 18.30 24.93
N ASN A 460 -13.04 19.47 25.52
CA ASN A 460 -12.20 20.66 25.36
C ASN A 460 -10.78 20.45 25.94
N GLY A 461 -9.80 20.60 25.07
CA GLY A 461 -8.37 20.45 25.33
C GLY A 461 -7.89 19.01 25.47
N ASP A 462 -8.72 18.00 25.20
CA ASP A 462 -8.34 16.58 25.40
C ASP A 462 -7.15 16.18 24.54
N HIS A 463 -7.11 16.59 23.27
CA HIS A 463 -6.02 16.25 22.34
C HIS A 463 -4.65 16.74 22.84
N ARG A 464 -4.56 17.96 23.37
CA ARG A 464 -3.32 18.51 23.96
C ARG A 464 -2.99 17.81 25.28
N LYS A 465 -3.97 17.67 26.19
CA LYS A 465 -3.77 17.03 27.51
C LYS A 465 -3.29 15.59 27.37
N ASN A 466 -3.91 14.81 26.49
CA ASN A 466 -3.56 13.41 26.24
C ASN A 466 -2.16 13.30 25.66
N PHE A 467 -1.81 14.14 24.69
CA PHE A 467 -0.46 14.19 24.14
C PHE A 467 0.59 14.56 25.20
N ASP A 468 0.31 15.58 26.04
CA ASP A 468 1.21 16.00 27.12
C ASP A 468 1.41 14.91 28.20
N ILE A 469 0.39 14.09 28.46
CA ILE A 469 0.50 12.91 29.34
C ILE A 469 1.48 11.90 28.73
N VAL A 470 1.33 11.58 27.44
CA VAL A 470 2.22 10.64 26.74
C VAL A 470 3.66 11.16 26.71
N VAL A 471 3.87 12.45 26.41
CA VAL A 471 5.21 13.08 26.41
C VAL A 471 5.84 13.02 27.80
N ARG A 472 5.10 13.36 28.86
CA ARG A 472 5.60 13.30 30.24
C ARG A 472 5.95 11.87 30.66
N HIS A 473 5.12 10.89 30.30
CA HIS A 473 5.37 9.48 30.56
C HIS A 473 6.66 9.01 29.85
N ALA A 474 6.82 9.32 28.56
CA ALA A 474 8.02 8.97 27.80
C ALA A 474 9.29 9.59 28.41
N LYS A 475 9.23 10.86 28.84
CA LYS A 475 10.35 11.54 29.54
C LYS A 475 10.65 10.91 30.91
N ALA A 476 9.63 10.44 31.63
CA ALA A 476 9.83 9.72 32.89
C ALA A 476 10.49 8.35 32.66
N MET A 477 10.04 7.61 31.63
CA MET A 477 10.63 6.32 31.25
C MET A 477 12.07 6.45 30.75
N GLU A 478 12.41 7.55 30.06
CA GLU A 478 13.80 7.89 29.73
C GLU A 478 14.65 8.02 30.99
N LYS A 479 14.21 8.83 31.97
CA LYS A 479 14.93 9.02 33.24
C LYS A 479 15.11 7.70 33.97
N ALA A 480 14.03 6.93 34.12
CA ALA A 480 14.05 5.62 34.77
C ALA A 480 15.02 4.65 34.08
N PHE A 481 15.03 4.60 32.74
CA PHE A 481 15.95 3.73 32.00
C PHE A 481 17.41 4.07 32.28
N ILE A 482 17.73 5.36 32.24
CA ILE A 482 19.09 5.86 32.51
C ILE A 482 19.48 5.53 33.95
N GLU A 483 18.58 5.71 34.91
CA GLU A 483 18.82 5.49 36.33
C GLU A 483 19.02 4.01 36.67
N VAL A 484 18.15 3.13 36.16
CA VAL A 484 18.29 1.67 36.32
C VAL A 484 19.61 1.18 35.75
N VAL A 485 20.01 1.67 34.57
CA VAL A 485 21.30 1.29 33.98
C VAL A 485 22.47 1.91 34.73
N ARG A 486 22.33 3.12 35.29
CA ARG A 486 23.34 3.73 36.15
C ARG A 486 23.59 2.88 37.40
N MET A 487 22.52 2.50 38.11
CA MET A 487 22.62 1.70 39.33
C MET A 487 23.22 0.32 39.07
N LYS A 488 22.80 -0.37 38.00
CA LYS A 488 23.24 -1.75 37.72
C LYS A 488 24.57 -1.85 36.96
N TYR A 489 24.91 -0.87 36.13
CA TYR A 489 26.01 -0.97 35.17
C TYR A 489 26.93 0.26 35.08
N GLY A 490 26.73 1.25 35.94
CA GLY A 490 27.58 2.43 36.08
C GLY A 490 27.32 3.56 35.08
N ASP A 491 27.85 4.74 35.40
CA ASP A 491 27.61 6.00 34.67
C ASP A 491 27.99 5.95 33.20
N ARG A 492 29.02 5.20 32.84
CA ARG A 492 29.47 5.12 31.44
C ARG A 492 28.38 4.55 30.52
N LYS A 493 27.65 3.51 30.95
CA LYS A 493 26.57 2.94 30.14
C LYS A 493 25.32 3.83 30.19
N ALA A 494 25.00 4.40 31.35
CA ALA A 494 23.89 5.34 31.51
C ALA A 494 24.05 6.58 30.61
N ASN A 495 25.24 7.19 30.59
CA ASN A 495 25.54 8.34 29.73
C ASN A 495 25.46 7.99 28.23
N LYS A 496 25.80 6.74 27.86
CA LYS A 496 25.62 6.26 26.48
C LYS A 496 24.14 6.15 26.11
N ILE A 497 23.29 5.64 27.00
CA ILE A 497 21.85 5.55 26.80
C ILE A 497 21.22 6.95 26.71
N ALA A 498 21.60 7.87 27.60
CA ALA A 498 21.13 9.25 27.57
C ALA A 498 21.45 9.93 26.21
N LYS A 499 22.70 9.81 25.74
CA LYS A 499 23.11 10.36 24.43
C LYS A 499 22.35 9.75 23.25
N LEU A 500 22.10 8.43 23.29
CA LEU A 500 21.33 7.76 22.23
C LEU A 500 19.86 8.17 22.29
N THR A 501 19.28 8.30 23.49
CA THR A 501 17.87 8.68 23.67
C THR A 501 17.61 10.09 23.16
N LYS A 502 18.49 11.05 23.50
CA LYS A 502 18.46 12.41 22.93
C LYS A 502 18.46 12.37 21.40
N LYS A 503 19.44 11.70 20.78
CA LYS A 503 19.51 11.60 19.30
C LYS A 503 18.29 10.94 18.69
N PHE A 504 17.71 9.95 19.35
CA PHE A 504 16.49 9.31 18.90
C PHE A 504 15.32 10.30 18.93
N ARG A 505 15.08 10.99 20.05
CA ARG A 505 13.96 11.91 20.22
C ARG A 505 14.10 13.19 19.37
N ASP A 506 15.32 13.67 19.15
CA ASP A 506 15.61 14.85 18.33
C ASP A 506 15.43 14.58 16.83
N CYS A 507 15.80 13.38 16.34
CA CYS A 507 15.86 13.10 14.90
C CYS A 507 14.68 12.30 14.36
N MET A 508 14.03 11.44 15.16
CA MET A 508 12.91 10.63 14.66
C MET A 508 11.64 11.40 14.28
N PRO A 509 11.31 12.58 14.84
CA PRO A 509 10.19 13.41 14.35
C PRO A 509 10.31 13.78 12.87
N LEU A 510 11.55 13.85 12.35
CA LEU A 510 11.84 14.21 10.96
C LEU A 510 11.39 13.16 9.93
N ARG A 511 11.02 11.96 10.37
CA ARG A 511 10.69 10.84 9.48
C ARG A 511 9.53 11.14 8.52
N GLU A 512 8.59 12.00 8.89
CA GLU A 512 7.44 12.38 8.05
C GLU A 512 7.70 13.62 7.16
N HIS A 513 8.80 14.35 7.39
CA HIS A 513 9.03 15.67 6.78
C HIS A 513 9.33 15.60 5.28
N HIS A 514 10.02 14.56 4.82
CA HIS A 514 10.32 14.37 3.41
C HIS A 514 9.04 14.12 2.57
N LYS A 515 8.10 13.33 3.12
CA LYS A 515 6.78 13.12 2.51
C LYS A 515 5.97 14.41 2.53
N PHE A 516 6.01 15.15 3.65
CA PHE A 516 5.37 16.46 3.73
C PHE A 516 5.87 17.42 2.64
N LEU A 517 7.18 17.48 2.36
CA LEU A 517 7.66 18.29 1.23
C LEU A 517 7.15 17.76 -0.12
N MET A 518 7.17 16.44 -0.34
CA MET A 518 6.73 15.82 -1.61
C MET A 518 5.28 16.17 -1.97
N ILE A 519 4.37 16.18 -0.99
CA ILE A 519 2.97 16.50 -1.25
C ILE A 519 2.77 17.97 -1.67
N HIS A 520 3.64 18.88 -1.25
CA HIS A 520 3.60 20.27 -1.71
C HIS A 520 4.03 20.40 -3.16
N TYR A 521 5.05 19.64 -3.60
CA TYR A 521 5.37 19.53 -5.02
C TYR A 521 4.15 19.02 -5.81
N LEU A 522 3.52 17.93 -5.35
CA LEU A 522 2.31 17.39 -5.99
C LEU A 522 1.15 18.40 -6.03
N LYS A 523 0.91 19.17 -4.96
CA LYS A 523 -0.11 20.23 -4.92
C LYS A 523 0.13 21.28 -6.01
N TYR A 524 1.34 21.79 -6.14
CA TYR A 524 1.64 22.83 -7.13
C TYR A 524 1.63 22.26 -8.55
N SER A 525 2.16 21.06 -8.78
CA SER A 525 2.02 20.36 -10.06
C SER A 525 0.56 20.15 -10.43
N ARG A 526 -0.30 19.73 -9.49
CA ARG A 526 -1.75 19.57 -9.71
C ARG A 526 -2.37 20.88 -10.20
N ARG A 527 -2.08 22.02 -9.54
CA ARG A 527 -2.62 23.32 -9.96
C ARG A 527 -2.22 23.69 -11.38
N ILE A 528 -0.98 23.40 -11.78
CA ILE A 528 -0.50 23.61 -13.15
C ILE A 528 -1.26 22.72 -14.13
N TYR A 529 -1.42 21.42 -13.83
CA TYR A 529 -2.21 20.51 -14.67
C TYR A 529 -3.66 20.97 -14.82
N MET A 530 -4.31 21.39 -13.74
CA MET A 530 -5.70 21.87 -13.80
C MET A 530 -5.85 23.13 -14.66
N GLN A 531 -4.87 24.04 -14.67
CA GLN A 531 -4.87 25.18 -15.60
C GLN A 531 -4.79 24.72 -17.05
N ILE A 532 -3.86 23.82 -17.37
CA ILE A 532 -3.73 23.25 -18.72
C ILE A 532 -5.04 22.55 -19.12
N ALA A 533 -5.63 21.78 -18.21
CA ALA A 533 -6.87 21.06 -18.45
C ALA A 533 -8.03 22.02 -18.77
N GLN A 534 -8.15 23.13 -18.04
CA GLN A 534 -9.18 24.12 -18.31
C GLN A 534 -9.06 24.72 -19.73
N ASP A 535 -7.83 25.00 -20.18
CA ASP A 535 -7.58 25.50 -21.53
C ASP A 535 -7.88 24.43 -22.61
N LEU A 536 -7.60 23.16 -22.32
CA LEU A 536 -7.95 22.04 -23.19
C LEU A 536 -9.47 21.83 -23.30
N VAL A 537 -10.22 22.03 -22.22
CA VAL A 537 -11.70 22.02 -22.24
C VAL A 537 -12.24 23.19 -23.04
N ASN A 538 -11.72 24.40 -22.81
CA ASN A 538 -12.14 25.60 -23.55
C ASN A 538 -11.90 25.47 -25.08
N SER A 539 -10.91 24.66 -25.49
CA SER A 539 -10.62 24.34 -26.89
C SER A 539 -11.32 23.08 -27.42
N GLY A 540 -12.19 22.44 -26.63
CA GLY A 540 -12.96 21.25 -27.02
C GLY A 540 -12.14 19.96 -27.12
N ARG A 541 -10.91 19.93 -26.58
CA ARG A 541 -10.00 18.78 -26.64
C ARG A 541 -10.13 17.83 -25.45
N LEU A 542 -10.78 18.30 -24.38
CA LEU A 542 -11.22 17.54 -23.21
C LEU A 542 -12.67 17.88 -22.90
N ASP A 543 -13.39 16.94 -22.29
CA ASP A 543 -14.78 17.13 -21.90
C ASP A 543 -14.88 17.65 -20.46
N ASP A 544 -14.02 17.15 -19.56
CA ASP A 544 -13.91 17.59 -18.17
C ASP A 544 -12.45 17.90 -17.78
N PRO A 545 -12.15 18.94 -16.98
CA PRO A 545 -10.78 19.23 -16.56
C PRO A 545 -10.09 18.09 -15.79
N GLU A 546 -10.82 17.28 -15.02
CA GLU A 546 -10.24 16.15 -14.28
C GLU A 546 -9.83 14.99 -15.20
N ASP A 547 -10.26 15.00 -16.48
CA ASP A 547 -9.87 14.00 -17.46
C ASP A 547 -8.37 14.02 -17.77
N ILE A 548 -7.69 15.14 -17.47
CA ILE A 548 -6.23 15.25 -17.63
C ILE A 548 -5.48 14.18 -16.82
N PHE A 549 -6.02 13.73 -15.69
CA PHE A 549 -5.36 12.72 -14.85
C PHE A 549 -5.30 11.34 -15.51
N TYR A 550 -6.13 11.12 -16.53
CA TYR A 550 -6.11 9.92 -17.36
C TYR A 550 -5.15 10.02 -18.54
N ILE A 551 -4.35 11.09 -18.67
CA ILE A 551 -3.34 11.27 -19.72
C ILE A 551 -1.95 11.12 -19.09
N GLY A 552 -1.07 10.32 -19.70
CA GLY A 552 0.31 10.17 -19.21
C GLY A 552 1.10 11.45 -19.42
N PHE A 553 2.14 11.67 -18.61
CA PHE A 553 2.91 12.92 -18.66
C PHE A 553 3.55 13.18 -20.03
N LEU A 554 4.16 12.16 -20.62
CA LEU A 554 4.82 12.27 -21.93
C LEU A 554 3.81 12.48 -23.07
N GLU A 555 2.65 11.84 -22.97
CA GLU A 555 1.57 11.99 -23.95
C GLU A 555 1.01 13.41 -23.91
N LEU A 556 0.77 13.93 -22.70
CA LEU A 556 0.38 15.32 -22.50
C LEU A 556 1.45 16.25 -23.07
N TYR A 557 2.71 16.07 -22.69
CA TYR A 557 3.83 16.89 -23.16
C TYR A 557 3.96 16.95 -24.69
N ASN A 558 3.81 15.81 -25.37
CA ASN A 558 3.94 15.72 -26.82
C ASN A 558 2.73 16.32 -27.56
N LEU A 559 1.54 16.26 -26.96
CA LEU A 559 0.30 16.61 -27.64
C LEU A 559 -0.27 17.95 -27.20
N VAL A 560 0.23 18.58 -26.13
CA VAL A 560 -0.40 19.78 -25.55
C VAL A 560 -0.52 20.94 -26.52
N ASP A 561 0.47 21.14 -27.40
CA ASP A 561 0.44 22.21 -28.41
C ASP A 561 -0.20 21.79 -29.75
N THR A 562 -0.70 20.57 -29.85
CA THR A 562 -1.36 20.05 -31.08
C THR A 562 -2.86 20.31 -31.06
N THR A 563 -3.57 20.07 -32.17
CA THR A 563 -5.04 20.12 -32.23
C THR A 563 -5.70 18.78 -31.89
N GLN A 564 -4.92 17.74 -31.57
CA GLN A 564 -5.46 16.39 -31.39
C GLN A 564 -6.33 16.30 -30.13
N PRO A 565 -7.56 15.74 -30.23
CA PRO A 565 -8.46 15.49 -29.10
C PRO A 565 -7.99 14.32 -28.22
N PHE A 566 -8.31 14.37 -26.92
CA PHE A 566 -7.95 13.32 -25.95
C PHE A 566 -9.11 12.39 -25.56
N GLN A 567 -10.35 12.69 -25.94
CA GLN A 567 -11.57 11.99 -25.48
C GLN A 567 -11.49 10.47 -25.64
N ASN A 568 -11.08 9.98 -26.82
CA ASN A 568 -10.96 8.54 -27.06
C ASN A 568 -9.90 7.87 -26.17
N LEU A 569 -8.78 8.55 -25.90
CA LEU A 569 -7.74 8.06 -25.01
C LEU A 569 -8.26 7.98 -23.58
N VAL A 570 -8.90 9.06 -23.11
CA VAL A 570 -9.46 9.19 -21.77
C VAL A 570 -10.52 8.13 -21.52
N ASN A 571 -11.50 7.95 -22.42
CA ASN A 571 -12.58 6.98 -22.26
C ASN A 571 -12.04 5.55 -22.08
N ARG A 572 -11.09 5.14 -22.94
CA ARG A 572 -10.41 3.85 -22.82
C ARG A 572 -9.64 3.71 -21.50
N ARG A 573 -9.04 4.78 -20.99
CA ARG A 573 -8.30 4.77 -19.71
C ARG A 573 -9.24 4.69 -18.51
N LYS A 574 -10.40 5.36 -18.55
CA LYS A 574 -11.44 5.27 -17.52
C LYS A 574 -12.00 3.85 -17.39
N GLU A 575 -12.34 3.21 -18.52
CA GLU A 575 -12.78 1.79 -18.53
C GLU A 575 -11.73 0.87 -17.90
N LYS A 576 -10.45 1.06 -18.25
CA LYS A 576 -9.35 0.28 -17.68
C LYS A 576 -9.16 0.55 -16.18
N TYR A 577 -9.32 1.80 -15.76
CA TYR A 577 -9.22 2.20 -14.35
C TYR A 577 -10.31 1.53 -13.50
N GLN A 578 -11.57 1.52 -13.98
CA GLN A 578 -12.68 0.81 -13.32
C GLN A 578 -12.43 -0.69 -13.19
N HIS A 579 -11.80 -1.32 -14.18
CA HIS A 579 -11.36 -2.71 -14.05
C HIS A 579 -10.28 -2.87 -12.97
N PHE A 580 -9.31 -1.95 -12.93
CA PHE A 580 -8.24 -1.99 -11.92
C PHE A 580 -8.74 -1.82 -10.49
N GLU A 581 -9.78 -1.02 -10.24
CA GLU A 581 -10.39 -0.88 -8.90
C GLU A 581 -10.83 -2.21 -8.31
N LYS A 582 -11.26 -3.15 -9.16
CA LYS A 582 -11.71 -4.49 -8.76
C LYS A 582 -10.57 -5.46 -8.45
N LEU A 583 -9.32 -5.11 -8.78
CA LEU A 583 -8.16 -5.96 -8.56
C LEU A 583 -7.56 -5.73 -7.17
N LYS A 584 -7.27 -6.83 -6.45
CA LYS A 584 -6.45 -6.82 -5.23
C LYS A 584 -4.96 -6.84 -5.63
N PRO A 585 -4.20 -5.75 -5.42
CA PRO A 585 -2.79 -5.74 -5.80
C PRO A 585 -1.98 -6.68 -4.90
N PRO A 586 -1.06 -7.51 -5.45
CA PRO A 586 -0.14 -8.27 -4.64
C PRO A 586 0.91 -7.37 -3.99
N VAL A 587 1.26 -7.67 -2.75
CA VAL A 587 2.35 -7.02 -2.01
C VAL A 587 3.72 -7.36 -2.65
N LEU A 588 3.89 -8.62 -3.02
CA LEU A 588 5.09 -9.21 -3.61
C LEU A 588 4.68 -10.09 -4.79
N MET A 589 5.31 -9.87 -5.95
CA MET A 589 5.13 -10.73 -7.11
C MET A 589 6.42 -10.98 -7.86
N THR A 590 6.46 -12.06 -8.63
CA THR A 590 7.61 -12.42 -9.48
C THR A 590 7.38 -12.00 -10.94
N SER A 591 8.42 -12.06 -11.78
CA SER A 591 8.30 -11.88 -13.24
C SER A 591 7.39 -12.89 -13.92
N GLU A 592 7.11 -14.03 -13.27
CA GLU A 592 6.18 -15.05 -13.77
C GLU A 592 4.73 -14.75 -13.35
N GLY A 593 4.51 -13.68 -12.57
CA GLY A 593 3.21 -13.28 -12.04
C GLY A 593 2.78 -14.04 -10.79
N GLU A 594 3.67 -14.89 -10.25
CA GLU A 594 3.44 -15.60 -9.01
C GLU A 594 3.37 -14.62 -7.85
N ILE A 595 2.25 -14.62 -7.15
CA ILE A 595 2.00 -13.87 -5.92
C ILE A 595 2.50 -14.70 -4.76
N ILE A 596 3.46 -14.15 -4.02
CA ILE A 596 4.06 -14.85 -2.88
C ILE A 596 3.44 -14.32 -1.59
N THR A 597 2.81 -15.21 -0.85
CA THR A 597 2.27 -14.96 0.48
C THR A 597 2.91 -15.91 1.48
N ALA A 598 3.47 -15.37 2.56
CA ALA A 598 3.89 -16.19 3.69
C ALA A 598 2.64 -16.62 4.48
N LYS A 599 2.45 -17.93 4.67
CA LYS A 599 1.54 -18.43 5.71
C LYS A 599 2.14 -18.07 7.07
N ASN A 600 1.34 -17.46 7.95
CA ASN A 600 1.78 -16.99 9.27
C ASN A 600 2.45 -18.12 10.08
N LEU A 601 3.64 -17.84 10.62
CA LEU A 601 4.55 -18.80 11.27
C LEU A 601 4.34 -18.93 12.79
N ASN A 602 3.35 -18.25 13.38
CA ASN A 602 3.13 -18.29 14.84
C ASN A 602 2.24 -19.48 15.24
N ASN A 603 2.87 -20.56 15.67
CA ASN A 603 2.20 -21.79 16.14
C ASN A 603 1.68 -21.74 17.59
N ASN A 604 1.86 -20.62 18.32
CA ASN A 604 1.49 -20.47 19.73
C ASN A 604 0.44 -19.36 19.95
N LEU A 605 -0.62 -19.33 19.17
CA LEU A 605 -1.73 -18.38 19.34
C LEU A 605 -2.96 -19.07 19.92
N PRO A 606 -3.83 -18.35 20.64
CA PRO A 606 -5.13 -18.87 21.05
C PRO A 606 -5.93 -19.39 19.84
N PRO A 607 -6.79 -20.41 20.01
CA PRO A 607 -7.67 -20.88 18.95
C PRO A 607 -8.50 -19.73 18.38
N ASN A 608 -8.59 -19.60 17.06
CA ASN A 608 -9.30 -18.53 16.33
C ASN A 608 -8.73 -17.11 16.48
N ALA A 609 -7.56 -16.92 17.11
CA ALA A 609 -6.89 -15.62 17.11
C ALA A 609 -6.38 -15.27 15.72
N LEU A 610 -6.59 -14.03 15.31
CA LEU A 610 -6.07 -13.45 14.09
C LEU A 610 -4.62 -12.99 14.33
N PRO A 611 -3.61 -13.68 13.77
CA PRO A 611 -2.20 -13.27 13.91
C PRO A 611 -1.94 -11.92 13.23
N GLY A 612 -1.17 -11.07 13.91
CA GLY A 612 -0.60 -9.85 13.33
C GLY A 612 0.76 -9.51 13.93
N MET A 613 1.12 -8.25 13.84
CA MET A 613 2.31 -7.68 14.46
C MET A 613 1.90 -6.64 15.50
N ALA A 614 2.37 -6.85 16.74
CA ALA A 614 2.35 -5.84 17.80
C ALA A 614 3.14 -4.60 17.36
N VAL A 615 2.48 -3.45 17.27
CA VAL A 615 3.15 -2.20 16.89
C VAL A 615 3.08 -1.12 17.96
N SER A 616 2.03 -1.07 18.76
CA SER A 616 1.91 -0.19 19.93
C SER A 616 1.38 -1.01 21.09
N SER A 617 2.17 -1.18 22.15
CA SER A 617 1.89 -2.12 23.23
C SER A 617 0.66 -1.75 24.05
N GLY A 618 -0.01 -2.77 24.58
CA GLY A 618 -1.22 -2.67 25.39
C GLY A 618 -2.20 -3.80 25.07
N ILE A 619 -3.18 -3.99 25.95
CA ILE A 619 -4.30 -4.92 25.73
C ILE A 619 -5.57 -4.11 25.93
N ILE A 620 -6.48 -4.18 24.97
CA ILE A 620 -7.77 -3.49 25.02
C ILE A 620 -8.87 -4.40 24.49
N GLU A 621 -10.05 -4.27 25.10
CA GLU A 621 -11.30 -4.87 24.62
C GLU A 621 -12.25 -3.74 24.26
N GLY A 622 -12.99 -3.91 23.16
CA GLY A 622 -13.88 -2.88 22.67
C GLY A 622 -14.65 -3.33 21.43
N ILE A 623 -15.66 -2.55 21.06
CA ILE A 623 -16.47 -2.80 19.87
C ILE A 623 -15.65 -2.44 18.63
N ALA A 624 -15.53 -3.39 17.71
CA ALA A 624 -14.89 -3.21 16.42
C ALA A 624 -15.72 -2.28 15.54
N HIS A 625 -15.06 -1.33 14.90
CA HIS A 625 -15.67 -0.46 13.90
C HIS A 625 -14.83 -0.49 12.62
N VAL A 626 -15.38 -1.12 11.57
CA VAL A 626 -14.71 -1.25 10.27
C VAL A 626 -14.92 0.01 9.46
N VAL A 627 -13.83 0.70 9.13
CA VAL A 627 -13.81 1.92 8.33
C VAL A 627 -12.93 1.69 7.10
N LEU A 628 -13.50 1.85 5.91
CA LEU A 628 -12.78 1.67 4.64
C LEU A 628 -12.32 3.01 4.04
N ASP A 629 -13.03 4.10 4.34
CA ASP A 629 -12.75 5.47 3.91
C ASP A 629 -12.87 6.39 5.13
N PRO A 630 -11.86 7.23 5.45
CA PRO A 630 -11.94 8.10 6.62
C PRO A 630 -12.94 9.25 6.44
N VAL A 631 -13.37 9.55 5.21
CA VAL A 631 -14.24 10.68 4.91
C VAL A 631 -15.64 10.47 5.49
N GLY A 632 -15.96 11.23 6.54
CA GLY A 632 -17.25 11.17 7.23
C GLY A 632 -17.42 9.95 8.14
N ALA A 633 -16.37 9.17 8.35
CA ALA A 633 -16.36 8.09 9.32
C ALA A 633 -16.25 8.65 10.74
N LYS A 634 -16.89 7.99 11.71
CA LYS A 634 -16.87 8.39 13.12
C LYS A 634 -16.50 7.19 13.98
N ILE A 635 -15.59 7.41 14.93
CA ILE A 635 -15.22 6.43 15.95
C ILE A 635 -15.63 6.98 17.30
N GLN A 636 -16.45 6.22 18.02
CA GLN A 636 -16.88 6.58 19.37
C GLN A 636 -15.77 6.29 20.39
N PRO A 637 -15.69 7.06 21.50
CA PRO A 637 -14.76 6.75 22.58
C PRO A 637 -14.94 5.31 23.09
N GLY A 638 -13.88 4.51 23.04
CA GLY A 638 -13.91 3.11 23.45
C GLY A 638 -13.98 2.09 22.31
N GLU A 639 -14.32 2.51 21.09
CA GLU A 639 -14.33 1.64 19.91
C GLU A 639 -12.91 1.36 19.38
N ILE A 640 -12.76 0.20 18.74
CA ILE A 640 -11.52 -0.25 18.11
C ILE A 640 -11.63 -0.05 16.61
N LEU A 641 -10.77 0.79 16.04
CA LEU A 641 -10.74 1.10 14.62
C LEU A 641 -10.14 -0.07 13.83
N ILE A 642 -10.91 -0.64 12.90
CA ILE A 642 -10.46 -1.65 11.94
C ILE A 642 -10.36 -0.98 10.56
N ALA A 643 -9.17 -0.94 9.98
CA ALA A 643 -8.94 -0.27 8.70
C ALA A 643 -8.09 -1.15 7.75
N PRO A 644 -8.26 -1.04 6.42
CA PRO A 644 -7.40 -1.76 5.49
C PRO A 644 -5.96 -1.24 5.57
N TYR A 645 -5.81 0.08 5.63
CA TYR A 645 -4.58 0.82 5.80
C TYR A 645 -4.91 2.19 6.41
N THR A 646 -3.89 2.96 6.79
CA THR A 646 -4.10 4.35 7.26
C THR A 646 -3.02 5.27 6.71
N ASP A 647 -3.39 6.51 6.42
CA ASP A 647 -2.52 7.61 6.01
C ASP A 647 -2.80 8.87 6.87
N PRO A 648 -2.08 10.00 6.68
CA PRO A 648 -2.33 11.23 7.45
C PRO A 648 -3.78 11.73 7.46
N GLY A 649 -4.58 11.43 6.44
CA GLY A 649 -6.00 11.77 6.38
C GLY A 649 -6.86 11.03 7.41
N TRP A 650 -6.37 9.93 7.98
CA TRP A 650 -7.07 9.15 9.00
C TRP A 650 -6.83 9.66 10.43
N THR A 651 -5.86 10.57 10.62
CA THR A 651 -5.33 10.96 11.96
C THR A 651 -6.42 11.39 12.94
N THR A 652 -7.52 11.96 12.47
CA THR A 652 -8.64 12.38 13.31
C THR A 652 -9.37 11.22 13.98
N LEU A 653 -9.49 10.09 13.30
CA LEU A 653 -10.15 8.89 13.83
C LEU A 653 -9.37 8.27 15.00
N PHE A 654 -8.05 8.49 15.03
CA PHE A 654 -7.19 7.98 16.11
C PHE A 654 -7.47 8.69 17.44
N ILE A 655 -8.00 9.91 17.44
CA ILE A 655 -8.17 10.69 18.68
C ILE A 655 -9.14 9.99 19.65
N ASN A 656 -10.16 9.27 19.15
CA ASN A 656 -11.13 8.57 19.99
C ASN A 656 -10.96 7.05 20.03
N ALA A 657 -10.17 6.48 19.12
CA ALA A 657 -9.97 5.04 19.03
C ALA A 657 -9.29 4.50 20.31
N SER A 658 -9.87 3.49 20.93
CA SER A 658 -9.29 2.80 22.09
C SER A 658 -8.26 1.75 21.68
N GLY A 659 -8.34 1.25 20.44
CA GLY A 659 -7.42 0.31 19.81
C GLY A 659 -7.40 0.46 18.29
N LEU A 660 -6.39 -0.12 17.63
CA LEU A 660 -6.24 -0.10 16.17
C LEU A 660 -5.89 -1.48 15.63
N VAL A 661 -6.60 -1.90 14.59
CA VAL A 661 -6.31 -3.10 13.80
C VAL A 661 -6.19 -2.73 12.33
N MET A 662 -5.10 -3.15 11.67
CA MET A 662 -4.88 -2.88 10.25
C MET A 662 -4.49 -4.12 9.45
N GLU A 663 -5.00 -4.21 8.22
CA GLU A 663 -4.57 -5.28 7.30
C GLU A 663 -3.15 -5.10 6.82
N ILE A 664 -2.81 -3.86 6.45
CA ILE A 664 -1.51 -3.48 5.91
C ILE A 664 -0.84 -2.55 6.90
N GLY A 665 0.37 -2.89 7.33
CA GLY A 665 1.11 -2.06 8.27
C GLY A 665 2.43 -2.65 8.72
N GLY A 666 3.29 -1.76 9.22
CA GLY A 666 4.65 -2.04 9.65
C GLY A 666 5.06 -1.18 10.84
N LEU A 667 6.20 -1.50 11.48
CA LEU A 667 6.72 -0.79 12.65
C LEU A 667 6.95 0.72 12.43
N LEU A 668 7.10 1.17 11.17
CA LEU A 668 7.41 2.56 10.81
C LEU A 668 6.30 3.24 10.01
N THR A 669 5.15 2.60 9.87
CA THR A 669 4.04 3.09 9.04
C THR A 669 3.22 4.15 9.77
N HIS A 670 2.48 4.97 9.02
CA HIS A 670 1.75 6.10 9.58
C HIS A 670 0.82 5.70 10.74
N GLY A 671 -0.04 4.69 10.55
CA GLY A 671 -0.95 4.21 11.59
C GLY A 671 -0.24 3.74 12.85
N THR A 672 0.84 2.97 12.71
CA THR A 672 1.70 2.56 13.83
C THR A 672 2.31 3.75 14.56
N VAL A 673 2.80 4.73 13.81
CA VAL A 673 3.43 5.94 14.32
C VAL A 673 2.42 6.74 15.14
N VAL A 674 1.25 6.99 14.58
CA VAL A 674 0.17 7.74 15.22
C VAL A 674 -0.34 6.96 16.44
N ALA A 675 -0.58 5.66 16.32
CA ALA A 675 -0.96 4.83 17.46
C ALA A 675 0.04 4.93 18.62
N ARG A 676 1.36 4.91 18.35
CA ARG A 676 2.38 5.12 19.40
C ARG A 676 2.37 6.55 19.95
N GLU A 677 2.18 7.55 19.11
CA GLU A 677 2.15 8.95 19.51
C GLU A 677 0.96 9.28 20.42
N TYR A 678 -0.19 8.67 20.16
CA TYR A 678 -1.40 8.78 20.97
C TYR A 678 -1.49 7.70 22.08
N GLY A 679 -0.59 6.71 22.09
CA GLY A 679 -0.55 5.66 23.10
C GLY A 679 -1.63 4.57 22.96
N ILE A 680 -2.20 4.41 21.76
CA ILE A 680 -3.28 3.47 21.45
C ILE A 680 -2.70 2.08 21.18
N PRO A 681 -3.17 1.00 21.83
CA PRO A 681 -2.78 -0.37 21.51
C PRO A 681 -3.09 -0.72 20.05
N ALA A 682 -2.13 -1.27 19.33
CA ALA A 682 -2.27 -1.48 17.89
C ALA A 682 -1.60 -2.77 17.38
N VAL A 683 -2.35 -3.52 16.56
CA VAL A 683 -1.89 -4.71 15.83
C VAL A 683 -2.10 -4.50 14.34
N VAL A 684 -1.08 -4.76 13.53
CA VAL A 684 -1.13 -4.56 12.07
C VAL A 684 -0.69 -5.81 11.32
N GLY A 685 -0.92 -5.85 10.01
CA GLY A 685 -0.50 -6.98 9.18
C GLY A 685 -1.45 -8.17 9.25
N ILE A 686 -2.67 -7.97 9.76
CA ILE A 686 -3.67 -9.04 9.87
C ILE A 686 -4.34 -9.22 8.51
N HIS A 687 -4.03 -10.30 7.82
CA HIS A 687 -4.59 -10.58 6.50
C HIS A 687 -6.12 -10.61 6.54
N ASP A 688 -6.76 -9.84 5.65
CA ASP A 688 -8.23 -9.78 5.49
C ASP A 688 -9.02 -9.33 6.73
N ALA A 689 -8.40 -8.60 7.66
CA ALA A 689 -9.03 -8.11 8.90
C ALA A 689 -10.36 -7.37 8.69
N THR A 690 -10.48 -6.53 7.65
CA THR A 690 -11.72 -5.77 7.35
C THR A 690 -12.85 -6.64 6.82
N THR A 691 -12.53 -7.86 6.40
CA THR A 691 -13.54 -8.84 5.95
C THR A 691 -13.85 -9.88 7.02
N LEU A 692 -12.87 -10.27 7.83
CA LEU A 692 -13.01 -11.24 8.92
C LEU A 692 -13.70 -10.63 10.15
N ILE A 693 -13.39 -9.37 10.49
CA ILE A 693 -14.00 -8.62 11.59
C ILE A 693 -15.14 -7.78 11.02
N LYS A 694 -16.29 -7.76 11.69
CA LYS A 694 -17.47 -6.96 11.33
C LYS A 694 -17.70 -5.84 12.33
N THR A 695 -18.17 -4.69 11.85
CA THR A 695 -18.58 -3.57 12.72
C THR A 695 -19.64 -4.05 13.73
N GLY A 696 -19.45 -3.70 15.00
CA GLY A 696 -20.33 -4.10 16.10
C GLY A 696 -19.86 -5.32 16.89
N GLN A 697 -18.86 -6.08 16.41
CA GLN A 697 -18.33 -7.23 17.14
C GLN A 697 -17.46 -6.78 18.33
N LEU A 698 -17.57 -7.48 19.46
CA LEU A 698 -16.62 -7.29 20.54
C LEU A 698 -15.31 -8.02 20.18
N ILE A 699 -14.20 -7.31 20.27
CA ILE A 699 -12.88 -7.89 20.00
C ILE A 699 -11.89 -7.55 21.11
N ARG A 700 -10.89 -8.41 21.30
CA ARG A 700 -9.70 -8.14 22.09
C ARG A 700 -8.52 -7.90 21.18
N VAL A 701 -7.83 -6.79 21.36
CA VAL A 701 -6.56 -6.50 20.70
C VAL A 701 -5.45 -6.68 21.73
N ASN A 702 -4.70 -7.78 21.61
CA ASN A 702 -3.49 -8.00 22.40
C ASN A 702 -2.28 -7.52 21.60
N ALA A 703 -1.95 -6.25 21.76
CA ALA A 703 -0.82 -5.62 21.08
C ALA A 703 0.52 -5.81 21.83
N ASN A 704 0.55 -6.56 22.93
CA ASN A 704 1.79 -7.03 23.54
C ASN A 704 2.33 -8.25 22.79
N GLU A 705 1.43 -9.18 22.45
CA GLU A 705 1.76 -10.46 21.81
C GLU A 705 1.48 -10.45 20.30
N GLY A 706 0.69 -9.49 19.81
CA GLY A 706 0.49 -9.25 18.39
C GLY A 706 -0.62 -10.08 17.75
N TYR A 707 -1.79 -10.17 18.37
CA TYR A 707 -2.96 -10.83 17.81
C TYR A 707 -4.27 -10.16 18.19
N VAL A 708 -5.34 -10.53 17.49
CA VAL A 708 -6.71 -10.08 17.74
C VAL A 708 -7.62 -11.28 17.92
N GLU A 709 -8.46 -11.26 18.95
CA GLU A 709 -9.49 -12.28 19.20
C GLU A 709 -10.88 -11.67 18.97
N ILE A 710 -11.76 -12.41 18.32
CA ILE A 710 -13.19 -12.07 18.25
C ILE A 710 -13.84 -12.70 19.48
N LEU A 711 -14.40 -11.86 20.35
CA LEU A 711 -15.00 -12.24 21.62
C LEU A 711 -16.53 -12.27 21.46
N ASP A 712 -17.04 -13.29 20.76
CA ASP A 712 -18.47 -13.59 20.49
C ASP A 712 -19.40 -12.41 20.12
#